data_AF-A0A961CUV6-F1
#
_entry.id   AF-A0A961CUV6-F1
#
_cell.length_a   1.000
_cell.length_b   1.000
_cell.length_c   1.000
_cell.angle_alpha   90.00
_cell.angle_beta   90.00
_cell.angle_gamma   90.00
#
_symmetry.space_group_name_H-M   'P 1'
#
loop_
_entity.id
_entity.type
_entity.pdbx_description
1 polymer ?
#
loop_
_entity_poly.entity_id
_entity_poly.type
_entity_poly.pdbx_seq_one_letter_code
_entity_poly.pdbx_strand_id
1 'polypeptide(L)'
;MPIHAVSQMDGRIDRRVSRWRVQTFGPADEHPYRRRTSDWIRLIVAVAVVAWLATGADQIGDVEQAVFEAFNQLPDSLDDLFRLLYGLGTLWGLGLVVVAALIGRRWRLARDLVLAGLLAAALARSIGVLVDGDSASEALQATVRLGSSSPAFPATRLAVIVAVVAAAAPYVTRPTRRTGRLFAVVMSLAAMYLGVALPDAVVAGAVLGWGCGALVHLLFGSPGGRPTLPQMRASLAELGVDVEDLDLAPEQPDDATLMTASTEDGPLRIRVLGRDEADAQVLGRIWRSIVFKSPPGRLHLTRIEAVEHEAYAVLLAAQAGVRTPEVVVTGTAGPGAAVYVEHPVDGRPLSGLGADELTENRLEQLWRQVDALHGAGVVHLDLTLDHVVLTGDGDIALTSFGSATVGDRHDYRLHDVATLLVATSEVVGADRAVAAAAFGIGRERLAAVLPVLQSAVLPSALRPGSRSERSAFTDRLSVLRSTAAAAVEVEPPRLTEMHRISGATLAMVIGTFLGVAALLSQVGDPQELWDTMAAADWEWVSVAIVVSLLTNFSTAMALMGSVPIRIPLLRTAELQLSLSFANLAVPTVGGLASQVRYLQKQGVDLAGAVAAGGVVSGVANVVVTSSVCLLAILLSPAKITTEPIEPNQLLGLLLIAAVIIGAVCGIVFGVPRIRAHVLAPVRNAWAIVSSALRSPRQLGQLVFGWAANALMYAFVLYCCVAAFGPPVNFWTIVLINTGVSTLAFAVPVPGGATAVSSVGVAGLLTAVGASQEVAVAASLAYQVTATFIPAVPGWFCFRNLMAHDFL
;
A
#
# COMPACT_ATOMS: atom_id res chain seq x y z
N MET A 1 -48.38 -47.94 -8.72
CA MET A 1 -48.31 -46.60 -9.32
C MET A 1 -47.78 -46.73 -10.74
N PRO A 2 -48.42 -46.16 -11.78
CA PRO A 2 -48.01 -46.38 -13.16
C PRO A 2 -46.82 -45.47 -13.51
N ILE A 3 -45.91 -45.99 -14.33
CA ILE A 3 -44.62 -45.40 -14.75
C ILE A 3 -44.77 -44.00 -15.40
N HIS A 4 -45.95 -43.68 -15.95
CA HIS A 4 -46.26 -42.34 -16.48
C HIS A 4 -46.33 -41.23 -15.42
N ALA A 5 -46.69 -41.54 -14.17
CA ALA A 5 -46.73 -40.54 -13.11
C ALA A 5 -45.30 -40.14 -12.65
N VAL A 6 -44.35 -41.07 -12.71
CA VAL A 6 -42.94 -40.84 -12.36
C VAL A 6 -42.25 -39.97 -13.43
N SER A 7 -42.47 -40.27 -14.71
CA SER A 7 -41.92 -39.47 -15.83
C SER A 7 -42.46 -38.03 -15.87
N GLN A 8 -43.75 -37.81 -15.56
CA GLN A 8 -44.31 -36.46 -15.47
C GLN A 8 -43.86 -35.72 -14.19
N MET A 9 -43.59 -36.44 -13.10
CA MET A 9 -42.97 -35.85 -11.90
C MET A 9 -41.52 -35.43 -12.19
N ASP A 10 -40.72 -36.27 -12.83
CA ASP A 10 -39.32 -35.94 -13.20
C ASP A 10 -39.26 -34.71 -14.11
N GLY A 11 -40.12 -34.64 -15.15
CA GLY A 11 -40.17 -33.46 -16.03
C GLY A 11 -40.66 -32.17 -15.35
N ARG A 12 -41.52 -32.25 -14.32
CA ARG A 12 -41.95 -31.09 -13.53
C ARG A 12 -40.89 -30.66 -12.51
N ILE A 13 -40.17 -31.62 -11.93
CA ILE A 13 -39.05 -31.36 -11.01
C ILE A 13 -37.92 -30.69 -11.79
N ASP A 14 -37.54 -31.21 -12.96
CA ASP A 14 -36.49 -30.62 -13.80
C ASP A 14 -36.82 -29.18 -14.24
N ARG A 15 -38.08 -28.90 -14.60
CA ARG A 15 -38.50 -27.52 -14.95
C ARG A 15 -38.54 -26.58 -13.74
N ARG A 16 -38.86 -27.07 -12.55
CA ARG A 16 -38.83 -26.26 -11.32
C ARG A 16 -37.40 -26.00 -10.87
N VAL A 17 -36.55 -27.02 -10.90
CA VAL A 17 -35.12 -26.95 -10.58
C VAL A 17 -34.41 -26.01 -11.56
N SER A 18 -34.74 -26.05 -12.87
CA SER A 18 -34.14 -25.15 -13.86
C SER A 18 -34.56 -23.69 -13.67
N ARG A 19 -35.85 -23.40 -13.44
CA ARG A 19 -36.31 -22.03 -13.12
C ARG A 19 -35.67 -21.49 -11.84
N TRP A 20 -35.62 -22.31 -10.80
CA TRP A 20 -35.05 -21.91 -9.52
C TRP A 20 -33.53 -21.69 -9.60
N ARG A 21 -32.81 -22.51 -10.39
CA ARG A 21 -31.38 -22.34 -10.69
C ARG A 21 -31.11 -20.98 -11.32
N VAL A 22 -31.93 -20.58 -12.31
CA VAL A 22 -31.83 -19.26 -12.98
C VAL A 22 -32.14 -18.11 -12.01
N GLN A 23 -33.12 -18.27 -11.13
CA GLN A 23 -33.48 -17.24 -10.13
C GLN A 23 -32.43 -17.07 -9.03
N THR A 24 -31.68 -18.12 -8.69
CA THR A 24 -30.76 -18.12 -7.55
C THR A 24 -29.32 -17.78 -7.95
N PHE A 25 -28.83 -18.35 -9.06
CA PHE A 25 -27.45 -18.19 -9.54
C PHE A 25 -27.30 -17.27 -10.75
N GLY A 26 -28.41 -16.84 -11.36
CA GLY A 26 -28.41 -16.02 -12.57
C GLY A 26 -27.85 -16.76 -13.79
N PRO A 27 -28.17 -16.31 -15.02
CA PRO A 27 -27.61 -16.89 -16.23
C PRO A 27 -26.16 -16.45 -16.51
N ALA A 28 -25.46 -15.77 -15.59
CA ALA A 28 -24.13 -15.23 -15.84
C ALA A 28 -23.12 -16.30 -16.27
N ASP A 29 -22.36 -16.02 -17.32
CA ASP A 29 -21.24 -16.87 -17.74
C ASP A 29 -20.17 -16.89 -16.63
N GLU A 30 -19.84 -18.07 -16.15
CA GLU A 30 -18.87 -18.26 -15.06
C GLU A 30 -17.41 -18.07 -15.52
N HIS A 31 -17.20 -17.77 -16.80
CA HIS A 31 -15.88 -17.64 -17.40
C HIS A 31 -15.77 -16.35 -18.23
N PRO A 32 -14.56 -15.75 -18.29
CA PRO A 32 -13.35 -16.08 -17.55
C PRO A 32 -13.39 -15.56 -16.10
N TYR A 33 -12.75 -16.29 -15.18
CA TYR A 33 -12.54 -15.86 -13.80
C TYR A 33 -11.42 -14.81 -13.74
N ARG A 34 -11.64 -13.72 -13.01
CA ARG A 34 -10.65 -12.64 -12.85
C ARG A 34 -10.35 -12.38 -11.39
N ARG A 35 -9.11 -11.95 -11.10
CA ARG A 35 -8.70 -11.47 -9.77
C ARG A 35 -8.99 -9.98 -9.71
N ARG A 36 -9.78 -9.55 -8.72
CA ARG A 36 -10.28 -8.17 -8.66
C ARG A 36 -9.41 -7.34 -7.73
N THR A 37 -9.10 -6.11 -8.14
CA THR A 37 -8.39 -5.14 -7.30
C THR A 37 -9.21 -4.74 -6.06
N SER A 38 -10.54 -4.76 -6.17
CA SER A 38 -11.43 -4.54 -5.02
C SER A 38 -11.16 -5.54 -3.90
N ASP A 39 -10.88 -6.81 -4.22
CA ASP A 39 -10.71 -7.86 -3.21
C ASP A 39 -9.41 -7.69 -2.42
N TRP A 40 -8.36 -7.10 -3.03
CA TRP A 40 -7.16 -6.67 -2.32
C TRP A 40 -7.46 -5.61 -1.26
N ILE A 41 -8.28 -4.61 -1.61
CA ILE A 41 -8.64 -3.53 -0.69
C ILE A 41 -9.48 -4.09 0.46
N ARG A 42 -10.47 -4.94 0.15
CA ARG A 42 -11.29 -5.59 1.18
C ARG A 42 -10.44 -6.38 2.16
N LEU A 43 -9.45 -7.12 1.67
CA LEU A 43 -8.54 -7.88 2.51
C LEU A 43 -7.68 -6.97 3.40
N ILE A 44 -7.10 -5.90 2.85
CA ILE A 44 -6.29 -4.95 3.62
C ILE A 44 -7.11 -4.27 4.71
N VAL A 45 -8.31 -3.79 4.37
CA VAL A 45 -9.24 -3.17 5.34
C VAL A 45 -9.64 -4.18 6.40
N ALA A 46 -9.94 -5.43 6.02
CA ALA A 46 -10.30 -6.46 6.97
C ALA A 46 -9.17 -6.76 7.96
N VAL A 47 -7.94 -6.91 7.48
CA VAL A 47 -6.75 -7.13 8.32
C VAL A 47 -6.54 -5.94 9.27
N ALA A 48 -6.61 -4.71 8.78
CA ALA A 48 -6.39 -3.52 9.59
C ALA A 48 -7.45 -3.36 10.71
N VAL A 49 -8.73 -3.54 10.37
CA VAL A 49 -9.83 -3.41 11.33
C VAL A 49 -9.81 -4.54 12.35
N VAL A 50 -9.58 -5.79 11.93
CA VAL A 50 -9.50 -6.93 12.88
C VAL A 50 -8.28 -6.78 13.79
N ALA A 51 -7.13 -6.34 13.27
CA ALA A 51 -5.95 -6.08 14.10
C ALA A 51 -6.19 -4.96 15.12
N TRP A 52 -6.87 -3.88 14.71
CA TRP A 52 -7.22 -2.78 15.62
C TRP A 52 -8.19 -3.24 16.72
N LEU A 53 -9.26 -3.97 16.36
CA LEU A 53 -10.19 -4.51 17.35
C LEU A 53 -9.51 -5.51 18.29
N ALA A 54 -8.59 -6.34 17.78
CA ALA A 54 -7.85 -7.30 18.60
C ALA A 54 -6.97 -6.62 19.67
N THR A 55 -6.48 -5.39 19.43
CA THR A 55 -5.70 -4.66 20.46
C THR A 55 -6.55 -4.14 21.62
N GLY A 56 -7.86 -4.00 21.44
CA GLY A 56 -8.79 -3.54 22.47
C GLY A 56 -9.65 -4.65 23.07
N ALA A 57 -9.47 -5.90 22.65
CA ALA A 57 -10.35 -7.01 23.02
C ALA A 57 -10.34 -7.34 24.53
N ASP A 58 -9.26 -6.99 25.25
CA ASP A 58 -9.15 -7.17 26.71
C ASP A 58 -9.82 -6.04 27.51
N GLN A 59 -10.30 -4.97 26.85
CA GLN A 59 -10.86 -3.78 27.48
C GLN A 59 -12.31 -3.57 27.03
N ILE A 60 -13.27 -3.81 27.93
CA ILE A 60 -14.68 -3.53 27.66
C ILE A 60 -14.90 -2.02 27.81
N GLY A 61 -15.20 -1.32 26.71
CA GLY A 61 -15.48 0.12 26.75
C GLY A 61 -16.88 0.44 27.30
N ASP A 62 -17.07 1.64 27.87
CA ASP A 62 -18.36 2.08 28.42
C ASP A 62 -19.53 1.99 27.41
N VAL A 63 -19.25 2.34 26.14
CA VAL A 63 -20.23 2.27 25.05
C VAL A 63 -20.58 0.83 24.70
N GLU A 64 -19.59 -0.05 24.74
CA GLU A 64 -19.75 -1.46 24.43
C GLU A 64 -20.58 -2.17 25.49
N GLN A 65 -20.30 -1.88 26.76
CA GLN A 65 -21.09 -2.34 27.89
C GLN A 65 -22.53 -1.82 27.83
N ALA A 66 -22.73 -0.52 27.54
CA ALA A 66 -24.07 0.06 27.42
C ALA A 66 -24.89 -0.58 26.28
N VAL A 67 -24.25 -0.89 25.15
CA VAL A 67 -24.92 -1.59 24.03
C VAL A 67 -25.22 -3.04 24.41
N PHE A 68 -24.30 -3.75 25.04
CA PHE A 68 -24.51 -5.13 25.48
C PHE A 68 -25.64 -5.23 26.51
N GLU A 69 -25.66 -4.35 27.51
CA GLU A 69 -26.73 -4.27 28.51
C GLU A 69 -28.07 -3.93 27.87
N ALA A 70 -28.12 -3.00 26.91
CA ALA A 70 -29.37 -2.66 26.21
C ALA A 70 -29.98 -3.86 25.46
N PHE A 71 -29.16 -4.75 24.90
CA PHE A 71 -29.64 -5.98 24.25
C PHE A 71 -30.06 -7.05 25.25
N ASN A 72 -29.35 -7.17 26.38
CA ASN A 72 -29.66 -8.16 27.43
C ASN A 72 -30.80 -7.75 28.37
N GLN A 73 -31.27 -6.50 28.32
CA GLN A 73 -32.48 -6.04 29.04
C GLN A 73 -33.79 -6.43 28.34
N LEU A 74 -33.71 -7.04 27.16
CA LEU A 74 -34.89 -7.54 26.45
C LEU A 74 -35.47 -8.80 27.14
N PRO A 75 -36.79 -9.07 27.02
CA PRO A 75 -37.42 -10.16 27.77
C PRO A 75 -36.95 -11.56 27.35
N ASP A 76 -36.58 -12.40 28.32
CA ASP A 76 -36.16 -13.80 28.14
C ASP A 76 -37.13 -14.65 27.30
N SER A 77 -38.40 -14.25 27.19
CA SER A 77 -39.38 -14.87 26.28
C SER A 77 -38.96 -14.88 24.80
N LEU A 78 -37.98 -14.06 24.42
CA LEU A 78 -37.45 -13.97 23.06
C LEU A 78 -36.27 -14.92 22.80
N ASP A 79 -35.77 -15.64 23.81
CA ASP A 79 -34.63 -16.56 23.68
C ASP A 79 -34.80 -17.58 22.56
N ASP A 80 -35.95 -18.25 22.51
CA ASP A 80 -36.23 -19.26 21.50
C ASP A 80 -36.28 -18.65 20.09
N LEU A 81 -36.77 -17.42 19.96
CA LEU A 81 -36.79 -16.69 18.70
C LEU A 81 -35.36 -16.34 18.25
N PHE A 82 -34.53 -15.78 19.12
CA PHE A 82 -33.16 -15.41 18.76
C PHE A 82 -32.27 -16.64 18.52
N ARG A 83 -32.47 -17.74 19.26
CA ARG A 83 -31.82 -19.03 18.98
C ARG A 83 -32.23 -19.59 17.62
N LEU A 84 -33.51 -19.49 17.26
CA LEU A 84 -34.00 -19.87 15.94
C LEU A 84 -33.35 -18.99 14.85
N LEU A 85 -33.32 -17.67 15.02
CA LEU A 85 -32.74 -16.73 14.05
C LEU A 85 -31.23 -16.96 13.88
N TYR A 86 -30.50 -17.23 14.98
CA TYR A 86 -29.08 -17.59 14.97
C TYR A 86 -28.83 -18.96 14.31
N GLY A 87 -29.73 -19.93 14.51
CA GLY A 87 -29.70 -21.22 13.82
C GLY A 87 -30.00 -21.13 12.32
N LEU A 88 -30.98 -20.30 11.94
CA LEU A 88 -31.42 -20.12 10.55
C LEU A 88 -30.32 -19.53 9.68
N GLY A 89 -29.52 -18.58 10.19
CA GLY A 89 -28.37 -18.05 9.43
C GLY A 89 -27.32 -19.13 9.14
N THR A 90 -27.11 -20.05 10.09
CA THR A 90 -26.22 -21.22 9.90
C THR A 90 -26.76 -22.18 8.85
N LEU A 91 -28.06 -22.50 8.91
CA LEU A 91 -28.73 -23.35 7.92
C LEU A 91 -28.72 -22.73 6.52
N TRP A 92 -28.85 -21.41 6.42
CA TRP A 92 -28.80 -20.70 5.14
C TRP A 92 -27.41 -20.77 4.49
N GLY A 93 -26.34 -20.56 5.27
CA GLY A 93 -24.96 -20.69 4.78
C GLY A 93 -24.62 -22.11 4.33
N LEU A 94 -24.97 -23.12 5.15
CA LEU A 94 -24.81 -24.53 4.77
C LEU A 94 -25.67 -24.89 3.54
N GLY A 95 -26.89 -24.37 3.50
CA GLY A 95 -27.81 -24.51 2.37
C GLY A 95 -27.20 -23.99 1.07
N LEU A 96 -26.56 -22.82 1.08
CA LEU A 96 -25.87 -22.31 -0.11
C LEU A 96 -24.77 -23.24 -0.62
N VAL A 97 -23.96 -23.82 0.27
CA VAL A 97 -22.88 -24.76 -0.10
C VAL A 97 -23.46 -26.02 -0.72
N VAL A 98 -24.45 -26.62 -0.06
CA VAL A 98 -25.13 -27.85 -0.51
C VAL A 98 -25.84 -27.62 -1.85
N VAL A 99 -26.54 -26.50 -1.97
CA VAL A 99 -27.23 -26.11 -3.20
C VAL A 99 -26.23 -25.91 -4.34
N ALA A 100 -25.12 -25.20 -4.12
CA ALA A 100 -24.10 -24.97 -5.15
C ALA A 100 -23.48 -26.29 -5.64
N ALA A 101 -23.18 -27.21 -4.72
CA ALA A 101 -22.56 -28.50 -5.01
C ALA A 101 -23.52 -29.49 -5.70
N LEU A 102 -24.70 -29.74 -5.11
CA LEU A 102 -25.60 -30.82 -5.50
C LEU A 102 -26.62 -30.42 -6.56
N ILE A 103 -27.19 -29.21 -6.45
CA ILE A 103 -28.30 -28.76 -7.31
C ILE A 103 -27.77 -27.92 -8.48
N GLY A 104 -26.82 -27.04 -8.20
CA GLY A 104 -26.17 -26.20 -9.21
C GLY A 104 -25.13 -26.93 -10.05
N ARG A 105 -24.59 -28.06 -9.58
CA ARG A 105 -23.41 -28.77 -10.14
C ARG A 105 -22.20 -27.84 -10.35
N ARG A 106 -22.10 -26.77 -9.57
CA ARG A 106 -21.04 -25.76 -9.63
C ARG A 106 -19.96 -26.09 -8.61
N TRP A 107 -19.19 -27.15 -8.88
CA TRP A 107 -18.17 -27.69 -7.96
C TRP A 107 -17.12 -26.68 -7.54
N ARG A 108 -16.75 -25.75 -8.44
CA ARG A 108 -15.79 -24.69 -8.14
C ARG A 108 -16.36 -23.66 -7.15
N LEU A 109 -17.61 -23.24 -7.34
CA LEU A 109 -18.31 -22.39 -6.37
C LEU A 109 -18.39 -23.09 -5.01
N ALA A 110 -18.82 -24.36 -4.98
CA ALA A 110 -18.89 -25.13 -3.74
C ALA A 110 -17.53 -25.19 -3.02
N ARG A 111 -16.44 -25.44 -3.75
CA ARG A 111 -15.07 -25.39 -3.22
C ARG A 111 -14.77 -24.02 -2.61
N ASP A 112 -15.05 -22.93 -3.33
CA ASP A 112 -14.73 -21.57 -2.90
C ASP A 112 -15.50 -21.19 -1.62
N LEU A 113 -16.78 -21.58 -1.52
CA LEU A 113 -17.59 -21.38 -0.30
C LEU A 113 -17.04 -22.18 0.90
N VAL A 114 -16.67 -23.45 0.67
CA VAL A 114 -16.10 -24.30 1.72
C VAL A 114 -14.75 -23.76 2.19
N LEU A 115 -13.87 -23.37 1.26
CA LEU A 115 -12.57 -22.79 1.59
C LEU A 115 -12.73 -21.47 2.35
N ALA A 116 -13.64 -20.59 1.93
CA ALA A 116 -13.88 -19.33 2.63
C ALA A 116 -14.36 -19.55 4.07
N GLY A 117 -15.32 -20.47 4.27
CA GLY A 117 -15.81 -20.84 5.60
C GLY A 117 -14.76 -21.48 6.49
N LEU A 118 -13.99 -22.45 5.96
CA LEU A 118 -12.91 -23.11 6.71
C LEU A 118 -11.79 -22.13 7.08
N LEU A 119 -11.43 -21.23 6.16
CA LEU A 119 -10.41 -20.21 6.40
C LEU A 119 -10.85 -19.22 7.49
N ALA A 120 -12.10 -18.75 7.43
CA ALA A 120 -12.66 -17.87 8.45
C ALA A 120 -12.71 -18.55 9.83
N ALA A 121 -13.10 -19.83 9.87
CA ALA A 121 -13.10 -20.60 11.12
C ALA A 121 -11.69 -20.79 11.68
N ALA A 122 -10.70 -21.09 10.82
CA ALA A 122 -9.33 -21.28 11.24
C ALA A 122 -8.72 -19.97 11.78
N LEU A 123 -8.86 -18.87 11.04
CA LEU A 123 -8.32 -17.58 11.44
C LEU A 123 -9.00 -17.01 12.69
N ALA A 124 -10.33 -17.12 12.81
CA ALA A 124 -11.05 -16.66 14.00
C ALA A 124 -10.55 -17.38 15.25
N ARG A 125 -10.34 -18.70 15.16
CA ARG A 125 -9.77 -19.49 16.28
C ARG A 125 -8.34 -19.13 16.59
N SER A 126 -7.49 -18.96 15.57
CA SER A 126 -6.11 -18.55 15.79
C SER A 126 -6.01 -17.21 16.49
N ILE A 127 -6.88 -16.25 16.12
CA ILE A 127 -6.97 -14.95 16.78
C ILE A 127 -7.48 -15.10 18.21
N GLY A 128 -8.54 -15.88 18.44
CA GLY A 128 -9.06 -16.11 19.80
C GLY A 128 -8.03 -16.74 20.74
N VAL A 129 -7.24 -17.72 20.28
CA VAL A 129 -6.13 -18.29 21.07
C VAL A 129 -5.04 -17.26 21.37
N LEU A 130 -4.80 -16.30 20.47
CA LEU A 130 -3.80 -15.24 20.65
C LEU A 130 -4.29 -14.14 21.62
N VAL A 131 -5.60 -13.89 21.65
CA VAL A 131 -6.22 -12.81 22.44
C VAL A 131 -6.62 -13.33 23.83
N ASP A 132 -7.43 -14.39 23.89
CA ASP A 132 -8.00 -14.90 25.15
C ASP A 132 -7.00 -15.78 25.94
N GLY A 133 -5.86 -16.14 25.35
CA GLY A 133 -4.81 -16.96 26.00
C GLY A 133 -5.17 -18.43 26.24
N ASP A 134 -6.37 -18.87 25.81
CA ASP A 134 -6.88 -20.22 25.99
C ASP A 134 -6.10 -21.28 25.20
N SER A 135 -6.05 -22.50 25.72
CA SER A 135 -5.40 -23.62 25.04
C SER A 135 -6.11 -23.96 23.72
N ALA A 136 -5.35 -24.38 22.69
CA ALA A 136 -5.92 -24.78 21.39
C ALA A 136 -7.01 -25.89 21.51
N SER A 137 -6.98 -26.67 22.60
CA SER A 137 -7.99 -27.67 22.96
C SER A 137 -9.31 -27.08 23.47
N GLU A 138 -9.29 -25.98 24.23
CA GLU A 138 -10.49 -25.30 24.75
C GLU A 138 -11.23 -24.56 23.64
N ALA A 139 -10.49 -23.87 22.76
CA ALA A 139 -11.04 -23.26 21.55
C ALA A 139 -11.71 -24.29 20.61
N LEU A 140 -11.18 -25.52 20.56
CA LEU A 140 -11.77 -26.62 19.79
C LEU A 140 -13.07 -27.14 20.43
N GLN A 141 -13.13 -27.25 21.76
CA GLN A 141 -14.32 -27.72 22.50
C GLN A 141 -15.47 -26.70 22.50
N ALA A 142 -15.17 -25.40 22.60
CA ALA A 142 -16.15 -24.32 22.47
C ALA A 142 -16.86 -24.32 21.10
N THR A 143 -16.22 -24.88 20.07
CA THR A 143 -16.82 -24.96 18.73
C THR A 143 -17.83 -26.11 18.56
N VAL A 144 -17.66 -27.22 19.28
CA VAL A 144 -18.48 -28.45 19.09
C VAL A 144 -19.76 -28.40 19.92
N ARG A 145 -19.79 -27.63 21.01
CA ARG A 145 -21.02 -27.42 21.79
C ARG A 145 -21.83 -26.24 21.22
N LEU A 146 -23.13 -26.46 21.01
CA LEU A 146 -24.10 -25.38 20.88
C LEU A 146 -24.21 -24.69 22.24
N GLY A 147 -23.49 -23.58 22.42
CA GLY A 147 -23.45 -22.80 23.66
C GLY A 147 -22.19 -23.08 24.47
N SER A 148 -21.10 -22.38 24.17
CA SER A 148 -20.11 -22.03 25.19
C SER A 148 -20.59 -20.74 25.86
N SER A 149 -20.54 -20.70 27.18
CA SER A 149 -21.05 -19.62 28.05
C SER A 149 -20.16 -18.37 28.10
N SER A 150 -19.12 -18.31 27.27
CA SER A 150 -18.19 -17.19 27.22
C SER A 150 -18.23 -16.55 25.83
N PRO A 151 -18.35 -15.21 25.74
CA PRO A 151 -18.14 -14.47 24.50
C PRO A 151 -16.74 -14.78 23.96
N ALA A 152 -16.62 -15.16 22.69
CA ALA A 152 -15.34 -15.44 22.06
C ALA A 152 -15.00 -14.37 21.02
N PHE A 153 -13.78 -13.83 21.09
CA PHE A 153 -13.27 -12.87 20.11
C PHE A 153 -12.40 -13.57 19.05
N PRO A 154 -12.62 -13.36 17.74
CA PRO A 154 -13.80 -12.80 17.09
C PRO A 154 -14.98 -13.80 17.06
N ALA A 155 -16.20 -13.30 16.79
CA ALA A 155 -17.41 -14.12 16.68
C ALA A 155 -17.32 -15.14 15.52
N THR A 156 -16.84 -16.35 15.84
CA THR A 156 -16.40 -17.35 14.84
C THR A 156 -17.52 -17.78 13.91
N ARG A 157 -18.73 -18.06 14.42
CA ARG A 157 -19.87 -18.49 13.58
C ARG A 157 -20.29 -17.39 12.60
N LEU A 158 -20.28 -16.15 13.05
CA LEU A 158 -20.60 -15.00 12.20
C LEU A 158 -19.54 -14.84 11.11
N ALA A 159 -18.25 -14.98 11.45
CA ALA A 159 -17.16 -14.94 10.48
C ALA A 159 -17.32 -15.98 9.37
N VAL A 160 -17.65 -17.22 9.72
CA VAL A 160 -17.90 -18.29 8.74
C VAL A 160 -19.05 -17.94 7.80
N ILE A 161 -20.18 -17.48 8.34
CA ILE A 161 -21.36 -17.17 7.51
C ILE A 161 -21.11 -15.96 6.62
N VAL A 162 -20.49 -14.90 7.15
CA VAL A 162 -20.14 -13.73 6.34
C VAL A 162 -19.13 -14.11 5.25
N ALA A 163 -18.18 -15.01 5.52
CA ALA A 163 -17.24 -15.52 4.51
C ALA A 163 -17.96 -16.27 3.39
N VAL A 164 -18.90 -17.15 3.73
CA VAL A 164 -19.71 -17.88 2.73
C VAL A 164 -20.58 -16.91 1.92
N VAL A 165 -21.24 -15.94 2.56
CA VAL A 165 -22.04 -14.91 1.87
C VAL A 165 -21.17 -14.08 0.94
N ALA A 166 -20.01 -13.63 1.41
CA ALA A 166 -19.08 -12.80 0.64
C ALA A 166 -18.50 -13.57 -0.55
N ALA A 167 -18.08 -14.82 -0.34
CA ALA A 167 -17.58 -15.70 -1.40
C ALA A 167 -18.66 -16.03 -2.44
N ALA A 168 -19.92 -16.22 -2.01
CA ALA A 168 -21.05 -16.48 -2.91
C ALA A 168 -21.51 -15.24 -3.69
N ALA A 169 -21.26 -14.04 -3.18
CA ALA A 169 -21.87 -12.80 -3.68
C ALA A 169 -21.74 -12.55 -5.20
N PRO A 170 -20.61 -12.87 -5.86
CA PRO A 170 -20.47 -12.75 -7.32
C PRO A 170 -21.27 -13.79 -8.13
N TYR A 171 -21.62 -14.93 -7.51
CA TYR A 171 -22.22 -16.07 -8.19
C TYR A 171 -23.74 -16.13 -8.03
N VAL A 172 -24.33 -15.26 -7.20
CA VAL A 172 -25.75 -15.29 -6.86
C VAL A 172 -26.48 -14.02 -7.28
N THR A 173 -27.78 -14.14 -7.51
CA THR A 173 -28.62 -13.02 -7.92
C THR A 173 -28.79 -11.96 -6.82
N ARG A 174 -29.25 -10.77 -7.20
CA ARG A 174 -29.54 -9.65 -6.29
C ARG A 174 -30.42 -10.04 -5.09
N PRO A 175 -31.56 -10.75 -5.24
CA PRO A 175 -32.40 -11.13 -4.10
C PRO A 175 -31.66 -12.07 -3.14
N THR A 176 -31.04 -13.16 -3.64
CA THR A 176 -30.29 -14.12 -2.80
C THR A 176 -29.19 -13.42 -2.00
N ARG A 177 -28.46 -12.49 -2.62
CA ARG A 177 -27.42 -11.71 -1.95
C ARG A 177 -27.99 -10.79 -0.87
N ARG A 178 -29.14 -10.14 -1.10
CA ARG A 178 -29.82 -9.31 -0.09
C ARG A 178 -30.28 -10.16 1.08
N THR A 179 -30.85 -11.32 0.83
CA THR A 179 -31.28 -12.27 1.86
C THR A 179 -30.08 -12.73 2.71
N GLY A 180 -28.95 -13.05 2.09
CA GLY A 180 -27.72 -13.42 2.83
C GLY A 180 -27.19 -12.31 3.73
N ARG A 181 -27.19 -11.06 3.24
CA ARG A 181 -26.80 -9.89 4.04
C ARG A 181 -27.77 -9.65 5.20
N LEU A 182 -29.07 -9.80 4.95
CA LEU A 182 -30.08 -9.70 6.01
C LEU A 182 -29.85 -10.76 7.08
N PHE A 183 -29.59 -12.02 6.71
CA PHE A 183 -29.27 -13.07 7.67
C PHE A 183 -28.00 -12.79 8.47
N ALA A 184 -26.95 -12.25 7.84
CA ALA A 184 -25.74 -11.85 8.56
C ALA A 184 -26.04 -10.78 9.62
N VAL A 185 -26.81 -9.75 9.28
CA VAL A 185 -27.22 -8.68 10.22
C VAL A 185 -28.09 -9.25 11.34
N VAL A 186 -29.08 -10.07 11.01
CA VAL A 186 -29.97 -10.70 12.01
C VAL A 186 -29.18 -11.61 12.94
N MET A 187 -28.21 -12.37 12.42
CA MET A 187 -27.32 -13.21 13.23
C MET A 187 -26.43 -12.38 14.15
N SER A 188 -25.91 -11.23 13.69
CA SER A 188 -25.13 -10.32 14.53
C SER A 188 -25.94 -9.84 15.74
N LEU A 189 -27.18 -9.39 15.50
CA LEU A 189 -28.09 -8.96 16.57
C LEU A 189 -28.46 -10.11 17.52
N ALA A 190 -28.71 -11.29 16.97
CA ALA A 190 -29.01 -12.48 17.77
C ALA A 190 -27.81 -12.95 18.61
N ALA A 191 -26.59 -12.84 18.08
CA ALA A 191 -25.38 -13.18 18.83
C ALA A 191 -25.17 -12.28 20.05
N MET A 192 -25.48 -10.98 19.91
CA MET A 192 -25.40 -10.01 21.00
C MET A 192 -26.48 -10.27 22.06
N TYR A 193 -27.74 -10.45 21.63
CA TYR A 193 -28.85 -10.75 22.54
C TYR A 193 -28.64 -12.06 23.32
N LEU A 194 -28.10 -13.10 22.68
CA LEU A 194 -27.86 -14.39 23.34
C LEU A 194 -26.59 -14.40 24.22
N GLY A 195 -25.89 -13.27 24.36
CA GLY A 195 -24.63 -13.19 25.11
C GLY A 195 -23.49 -14.01 24.50
N VAL A 196 -23.60 -14.39 23.22
CA VAL A 196 -22.62 -15.26 22.54
C VAL A 196 -21.41 -14.48 22.01
N ALA A 197 -21.58 -13.18 21.75
CA ALA A 197 -20.50 -12.30 21.32
C ALA A 197 -20.79 -10.85 21.72
N LEU A 198 -19.74 -10.15 22.14
CA LEU A 198 -19.75 -8.71 22.37
C LEU A 198 -19.83 -7.92 21.04
N PRO A 199 -20.24 -6.64 21.06
CA PRO A 199 -20.37 -5.83 19.85
C PRO A 199 -19.09 -5.78 19.00
N ASP A 200 -17.93 -5.66 19.63
CA ASP A 200 -16.61 -5.62 19.00
C ASP A 200 -16.28 -6.97 18.31
N ALA A 201 -16.56 -8.10 18.95
CA ALA A 201 -16.35 -9.46 18.48
C ALA A 201 -17.30 -9.77 17.31
N VAL A 202 -18.51 -9.21 17.32
CA VAL A 202 -19.47 -9.27 16.20
C VAL A 202 -18.92 -8.51 14.99
N VAL A 203 -18.41 -7.29 15.18
CA VAL A 203 -17.80 -6.52 14.10
C VAL A 203 -16.55 -7.22 13.57
N ALA A 204 -15.65 -7.66 14.46
CA ALA A 204 -14.43 -8.38 14.10
C ALA A 204 -14.74 -9.67 13.34
N GLY A 205 -15.74 -10.44 13.79
CA GLY A 205 -16.20 -11.65 13.10
C GLY A 205 -16.74 -11.35 11.71
N ALA A 206 -17.63 -10.37 11.56
CA ALA A 206 -18.17 -9.99 10.26
C ALA A 206 -17.08 -9.51 9.29
N VAL A 207 -16.16 -8.66 9.75
CA VAL A 207 -15.07 -8.11 8.94
C VAL A 207 -14.06 -9.20 8.56
N LEU A 208 -13.69 -10.08 9.49
CA LEU A 208 -12.83 -11.23 9.22
C LEU A 208 -13.44 -12.14 8.14
N GLY A 209 -14.72 -12.45 8.26
CA GLY A 209 -15.45 -13.24 7.27
C GLY A 209 -15.45 -12.58 5.90
N TRP A 210 -15.73 -11.28 5.85
CA TRP A 210 -15.69 -10.50 4.61
C TRP A 210 -14.31 -10.50 3.94
N GLY A 211 -13.24 -10.38 4.74
CA GLY A 211 -11.85 -10.50 4.29
C GLY A 211 -11.51 -11.90 3.75
N CYS A 212 -11.96 -12.97 4.43
CA CYS A 212 -11.75 -14.35 3.97
C CYS A 212 -12.42 -14.62 2.61
N GLY A 213 -13.64 -14.11 2.40
CA GLY A 213 -14.31 -14.19 1.11
C GLY A 213 -13.52 -13.49 -0.01
N ALA A 214 -12.98 -12.30 0.28
CA ALA A 214 -12.13 -11.57 -0.65
C ALA A 214 -10.81 -12.32 -0.95
N LEU A 215 -10.17 -12.91 0.05
CA LEU A 215 -8.95 -13.69 -0.11
C LEU A 215 -9.16 -14.91 -1.02
N VAL A 216 -10.29 -15.61 -0.89
CA VAL A 216 -10.63 -16.72 -1.80
C VAL A 216 -10.78 -16.22 -3.24
N HIS A 217 -11.44 -15.08 -3.47
CA HIS A 217 -11.54 -14.47 -4.81
C HIS A 217 -10.18 -14.02 -5.36
N LEU A 218 -9.25 -13.57 -4.52
CA LEU A 218 -7.89 -13.24 -4.96
C LEU A 218 -7.11 -14.49 -5.37
N LEU A 219 -7.21 -15.57 -4.61
CA LEU A 219 -6.48 -16.80 -4.90
C LEU A 219 -7.01 -17.49 -6.16
N PHE A 220 -8.32 -17.63 -6.26
CA PHE A 220 -8.98 -18.48 -7.25
C PHE A 220 -9.73 -17.74 -8.37
N GLY A 221 -9.87 -16.42 -8.26
CA GLY A 221 -10.69 -15.59 -9.13
C GLY A 221 -12.18 -15.68 -8.80
N SER A 222 -12.95 -14.68 -9.24
CA SER A 222 -14.42 -14.69 -9.19
C SER A 222 -15.01 -14.34 -10.56
N PRO A 223 -16.24 -14.77 -10.89
CA PRO A 223 -16.85 -14.48 -12.19
C PRO A 223 -17.11 -12.99 -12.30
N GLY A 224 -16.65 -12.34 -13.38
CA GLY A 224 -17.05 -10.97 -13.70
C GLY A 224 -18.53 -10.99 -14.04
N GLY A 225 -19.35 -10.12 -13.45
CA GLY A 225 -20.80 -10.07 -13.70
C GLY A 225 -21.15 -9.59 -15.10
N ARG A 226 -20.70 -10.30 -16.14
CA ARG A 226 -20.91 -10.00 -17.55
C ARG A 226 -22.35 -10.32 -17.92
N PRO A 227 -23.03 -9.44 -18.68
CA PRO A 227 -24.30 -9.79 -19.29
C PRO A 227 -24.07 -10.89 -20.33
N THR A 228 -24.98 -11.86 -20.39
CA THR A 228 -24.88 -12.97 -21.37
C THR A 228 -25.20 -12.49 -22.77
N LEU A 229 -24.74 -13.20 -23.81
CA LEU A 229 -25.06 -12.86 -25.21
C LEU A 229 -26.58 -12.72 -25.46
N PRO A 230 -27.47 -13.60 -24.93
CA PRO A 230 -28.91 -13.39 -25.08
C PRO A 230 -29.44 -12.14 -24.36
N GLN A 231 -28.91 -11.81 -23.18
CA GLN A 231 -29.28 -10.58 -22.47
C GLN A 231 -28.82 -9.33 -23.22
N MET A 232 -27.62 -9.39 -23.81
CA MET A 232 -27.08 -8.31 -24.62
C MET A 232 -27.88 -8.13 -25.90
N ARG A 233 -28.22 -9.20 -26.62
CA ARG A 233 -29.08 -9.12 -27.80
C ARG A 233 -30.43 -8.46 -27.47
N ALA A 234 -31.07 -8.86 -26.37
CA ALA A 234 -32.33 -8.24 -25.93
C ALA A 234 -32.15 -6.75 -25.56
N SER A 235 -31.07 -6.42 -24.85
CA SER A 235 -30.81 -5.02 -24.44
C SER A 235 -30.46 -4.12 -25.64
N LEU A 236 -29.73 -4.65 -26.63
CA LEU A 236 -29.41 -3.92 -27.86
C LEU A 236 -30.66 -3.68 -28.70
N ALA A 237 -31.56 -4.67 -28.82
CA ALA A 237 -32.86 -4.48 -29.46
C ALA A 237 -33.73 -3.43 -28.74
N GLU A 238 -33.72 -3.38 -27.40
CA GLU A 238 -34.38 -2.32 -26.62
C GLU A 238 -33.78 -0.93 -26.88
N LEU A 239 -32.49 -0.86 -27.22
CA LEU A 239 -31.79 0.37 -27.62
C LEU A 239 -31.96 0.70 -29.11
N GLY A 240 -32.73 -0.11 -29.86
CA GLY A 240 -32.98 0.08 -31.29
C GLY A 240 -31.87 -0.43 -32.20
N VAL A 241 -31.00 -1.31 -31.71
CA VAL A 241 -29.90 -1.92 -32.48
C VAL A 241 -30.15 -3.41 -32.65
N ASP A 242 -30.62 -3.81 -33.83
CA ASP A 242 -30.84 -5.20 -34.19
C ASP A 242 -29.54 -5.84 -34.66
N VAL A 243 -29.02 -6.79 -33.87
CA VAL A 243 -27.69 -7.39 -34.08
C VAL A 243 -27.73 -8.85 -34.53
N GLU A 244 -26.97 -9.14 -35.58
CA GLU A 244 -26.61 -10.47 -36.05
C GLU A 244 -25.23 -10.89 -35.51
N ASP A 245 -24.98 -12.20 -35.42
CA ASP A 245 -23.69 -12.79 -35.04
C ASP A 245 -22.98 -12.21 -33.80
N LEU A 246 -23.76 -11.76 -32.81
CA LEU A 246 -23.22 -11.23 -31.55
C LEU A 246 -22.35 -12.27 -30.82
N ASP A 247 -21.06 -11.97 -30.70
CA ASP A 247 -20.07 -12.79 -30.01
C ASP A 247 -19.11 -11.94 -29.15
N LEU A 248 -18.38 -12.59 -28.24
CA LEU A 248 -17.30 -11.97 -27.50
C LEU A 248 -16.10 -11.73 -28.43
N ALA A 249 -15.51 -10.54 -28.33
CA ALA A 249 -14.28 -10.26 -29.05
C ALA A 249 -13.16 -11.22 -28.59
N PRO A 250 -12.27 -11.69 -29.50
CA PRO A 250 -11.21 -12.64 -29.16
C PRO A 250 -10.24 -12.08 -28.11
N GLU A 251 -9.97 -10.78 -28.17
CA GLU A 251 -9.17 -10.07 -27.18
C GLU A 251 -10.08 -9.30 -26.22
N GLN A 252 -9.94 -9.60 -24.93
CA GLN A 252 -10.73 -9.01 -23.87
C GLN A 252 -9.87 -8.08 -23.02
N PRO A 253 -10.16 -6.78 -22.97
CA PRO A 253 -9.42 -5.88 -22.10
C PRO A 253 -9.72 -6.16 -20.62
N ASP A 254 -8.86 -5.67 -19.73
CA ASP A 254 -9.02 -5.87 -18.29
C ASP A 254 -10.13 -4.99 -17.69
N ASP A 255 -10.44 -3.86 -18.34
CA ASP A 255 -11.28 -2.78 -17.84
C ASP A 255 -12.73 -2.81 -18.35
N ALA A 256 -13.01 -3.61 -19.39
CA ALA A 256 -14.33 -3.77 -19.99
C ALA A 256 -14.53 -5.19 -20.56
N THR A 257 -15.77 -5.51 -20.95
CA THR A 257 -16.06 -6.66 -21.81
C THR A 257 -16.33 -6.16 -23.22
N LEU A 258 -15.62 -6.71 -24.20
CA LEU A 258 -15.75 -6.31 -25.60
C LEU A 258 -16.53 -7.37 -26.38
N MET A 259 -17.48 -6.93 -27.19
CA MET A 259 -18.29 -7.78 -28.06
C MET A 259 -18.23 -7.25 -29.49
N THR A 260 -18.41 -8.15 -30.44
CA THR A 260 -18.51 -7.85 -31.87
C THR A 260 -19.85 -8.35 -32.37
N ALA A 261 -20.46 -7.60 -33.29
CA ALA A 261 -21.71 -7.99 -33.94
C ALA A 261 -21.73 -7.45 -35.37
N SER A 262 -22.70 -7.88 -36.16
CA SER A 262 -23.02 -7.32 -37.47
C SER A 262 -24.43 -6.73 -37.46
N THR A 263 -24.64 -5.74 -38.33
CA THR A 263 -25.93 -5.11 -38.64
C THR A 263 -26.06 -4.96 -40.15
N GLU A 264 -27.23 -4.57 -40.65
CA GLU A 264 -27.41 -4.22 -42.07
C GLU A 264 -26.44 -3.11 -42.52
N ASP A 265 -26.11 -2.17 -41.62
CA ASP A 265 -25.23 -1.03 -41.88
C ASP A 265 -23.73 -1.37 -41.76
N GLY A 266 -23.39 -2.59 -41.32
CA GLY A 266 -22.01 -3.07 -41.21
C GLY A 266 -21.63 -3.64 -39.84
N PRO A 267 -20.31 -3.83 -39.59
CA PRO A 267 -19.84 -4.39 -38.33
C PRO A 267 -20.02 -3.40 -37.17
N LEU A 268 -20.23 -3.96 -35.98
CA LEU A 268 -20.34 -3.23 -34.72
C LEU A 268 -19.30 -3.71 -33.71
N ARG A 269 -18.78 -2.76 -32.94
CA ARG A 269 -17.97 -2.98 -31.76
C ARG A 269 -18.73 -2.49 -30.54
N ILE A 270 -18.90 -3.36 -29.56
CA ILE A 270 -19.74 -3.13 -28.39
C ILE A 270 -18.88 -3.25 -27.14
N ARG A 271 -18.71 -2.14 -26.41
CA ARG A 271 -17.99 -2.09 -25.14
C ARG A 271 -18.97 -2.09 -23.97
N VAL A 272 -18.82 -3.04 -23.05
CA VAL A 272 -19.70 -3.23 -21.92
C VAL A 272 -18.95 -3.03 -20.60
N LEU A 273 -19.36 -2.01 -19.85
CA LEU A 273 -18.88 -1.73 -18.50
C LEU A 273 -19.79 -2.42 -17.48
N GLY A 274 -19.31 -3.55 -16.96
CA GLY A 274 -19.97 -4.32 -15.91
C GLY A 274 -19.91 -3.62 -14.54
N ARG A 275 -20.52 -4.26 -13.53
CA ARG A 275 -20.69 -3.69 -12.18
C ARG A 275 -19.39 -3.56 -11.41
N ASP A 276 -18.49 -4.51 -11.59
CA ASP A 276 -17.33 -4.68 -10.72
C ASP A 276 -16.07 -4.04 -11.32
N GLU A 277 -16.05 -3.81 -12.64
CA GLU A 277 -14.97 -3.15 -13.38
C GLU A 277 -14.85 -1.66 -13.04
N ALA A 278 -15.97 -0.97 -12.81
CA ALA A 278 -15.97 0.46 -12.49
C ALA A 278 -15.49 0.77 -11.05
N ASP A 279 -15.87 -0.03 -10.06
CA ASP A 279 -15.51 0.19 -8.65
C ASP A 279 -13.98 0.14 -8.44
N ALA A 280 -13.30 -0.82 -9.11
CA ALA A 280 -11.85 -0.94 -9.05
C ALA A 280 -11.13 0.23 -9.75
N GLN A 281 -11.69 0.75 -10.83
CA GLN A 281 -11.13 1.89 -11.56
C GLN A 281 -11.24 3.18 -10.77
N VAL A 282 -12.37 3.45 -10.09
CA VAL A 282 -12.54 4.66 -9.27
C VAL A 282 -11.48 4.72 -8.17
N LEU A 283 -11.29 3.64 -7.43
CA LEU A 283 -10.26 3.55 -6.38
C LEU A 283 -8.84 3.68 -6.93
N GLY A 284 -8.53 3.00 -8.04
CA GLY A 284 -7.23 3.12 -8.69
C GLY A 284 -6.92 4.53 -9.18
N ARG A 285 -7.93 5.25 -9.71
CA ARG A 285 -7.81 6.65 -10.14
C ARG A 285 -7.70 7.60 -8.96
N ILE A 286 -8.47 7.42 -7.88
CA ILE A 286 -8.34 8.19 -6.62
C ILE A 286 -6.94 8.01 -6.05
N TRP A 287 -6.47 6.77 -5.91
CA TRP A 287 -5.12 6.48 -5.42
C TRP A 287 -4.06 7.15 -6.31
N ARG A 288 -4.18 7.03 -7.63
CA ARG A 288 -3.26 7.72 -8.55
C ARG A 288 -3.30 9.23 -8.38
N SER A 289 -4.48 9.82 -8.19
CA SER A 289 -4.63 11.27 -7.99
C SER A 289 -3.97 11.79 -6.71
N ILE A 290 -3.90 10.94 -5.68
CA ILE A 290 -3.27 11.26 -4.39
C ILE A 290 -1.75 11.09 -4.49
N VAL A 291 -1.29 10.01 -5.11
CA VAL A 291 0.13 9.61 -5.09
C VAL A 291 0.93 10.21 -6.25
N PHE A 292 0.35 10.35 -7.43
CA PHE A 292 1.06 10.77 -8.64
C PHE A 292 0.59 12.15 -9.13
N LYS A 293 1.51 12.91 -9.73
CA LYS A 293 1.23 14.14 -10.47
C LYS A 293 0.73 13.86 -11.90
N SER A 294 0.86 12.61 -12.38
CA SER A 294 0.35 12.19 -13.68
C SER A 294 -1.18 12.25 -13.74
N PRO A 295 -1.79 12.52 -14.91
CA PRO A 295 -3.23 12.51 -15.10
C PRO A 295 -3.86 11.16 -14.70
N PRO A 296 -4.76 11.10 -13.70
CA PRO A 296 -5.49 9.87 -13.40
C PRO A 296 -6.66 9.61 -14.35
N GLY A 297 -6.89 10.49 -15.34
CA GLY A 297 -8.14 10.55 -16.12
C GLY A 297 -9.28 11.22 -15.34
N ARG A 298 -10.47 11.32 -15.95
CA ARG A 298 -11.68 11.82 -15.26
C ARG A 298 -12.22 10.73 -14.33
N LEU A 299 -12.67 11.09 -13.13
CA LEU A 299 -13.39 10.18 -12.23
C LEU A 299 -14.87 10.17 -12.64
N HIS A 300 -15.40 8.99 -12.97
CA HIS A 300 -16.82 8.81 -13.25
C HIS A 300 -17.47 8.14 -12.05
N LEU A 301 -18.54 8.75 -11.51
CA LEU A 301 -19.24 8.19 -10.35
C LEU A 301 -20.20 7.09 -10.76
N THR A 302 -20.67 7.12 -12.01
CA THR A 302 -21.56 6.11 -12.56
C THR A 302 -21.00 5.51 -13.85
N ARG A 303 -21.42 4.28 -14.16
CA ARG A 303 -20.99 3.55 -15.37
C ARG A 303 -21.57 4.14 -16.64
N ILE A 304 -22.80 4.64 -16.56
CA ILE A 304 -23.46 5.31 -17.67
C ILE A 304 -22.73 6.62 -18.02
N GLU A 305 -22.34 7.40 -17.01
CA GLU A 305 -21.53 8.62 -17.20
C GLU A 305 -20.19 8.31 -17.90
N ALA A 306 -19.57 7.15 -17.62
CA ALA A 306 -18.32 6.77 -18.27
C ALA A 306 -18.48 6.50 -19.78
N VAL A 307 -19.51 5.75 -20.20
CA VAL A 307 -19.77 5.47 -21.63
C VAL A 307 -20.31 6.70 -22.37
N GLU A 308 -21.13 7.52 -21.71
CA GLU A 308 -21.62 8.79 -22.27
C GLU A 308 -20.48 9.78 -22.46
N HIS A 309 -19.51 9.82 -21.52
CA HIS A 309 -18.35 10.69 -21.67
C HIS A 309 -17.42 10.25 -22.80
N GLU A 310 -17.21 8.93 -22.97
CA GLU A 310 -16.47 8.38 -24.11
C GLU A 310 -17.15 8.77 -25.43
N ALA A 311 -18.44 8.53 -25.57
CA ALA A 311 -19.22 8.95 -26.75
C ALA A 311 -19.13 10.46 -27.01
N TYR A 312 -19.23 11.28 -25.96
CA TYR A 312 -19.08 12.72 -26.07
C TYR A 312 -17.68 13.12 -26.58
N ALA A 313 -16.62 12.48 -26.08
CA ALA A 313 -15.26 12.74 -26.54
C ALA A 313 -15.06 12.36 -28.01
N VAL A 314 -15.61 11.22 -28.45
CA VAL A 314 -15.58 10.77 -29.85
C VAL A 314 -16.32 11.75 -30.75
N LEU A 315 -17.55 12.14 -30.40
CA LEU A 315 -18.35 13.07 -31.19
C LEU A 315 -17.68 14.46 -31.31
N LEU A 316 -17.09 14.94 -30.22
CA LEU A 316 -16.37 16.22 -30.21
C LEU A 316 -15.10 16.16 -31.07
N ALA A 317 -14.37 15.04 -31.03
CA ALA A 317 -13.21 14.81 -31.87
C ALA A 317 -13.61 14.74 -33.36
N ALA A 318 -14.67 13.99 -33.69
CA ALA A 318 -15.21 13.90 -35.03
C ALA A 318 -15.63 15.27 -35.59
N GLN A 319 -16.29 16.10 -34.78
CA GLN A 319 -16.68 17.46 -35.14
C GLN A 319 -15.47 18.36 -35.46
N ALA A 320 -14.33 18.10 -34.83
CA ALA A 320 -13.07 18.80 -35.10
C ALA A 320 -12.31 18.25 -36.32
N GLY A 321 -12.88 17.29 -37.05
CA GLY A 321 -12.26 16.68 -38.23
C GLY A 321 -11.24 15.59 -37.90
N VAL A 322 -11.18 15.14 -36.63
CA VAL A 322 -10.41 13.96 -36.25
C VAL A 322 -11.15 12.72 -36.76
N ARG A 323 -10.42 11.77 -37.35
CA ARG A 323 -11.03 10.52 -37.79
C ARG A 323 -11.16 9.58 -36.61
N THR A 324 -12.39 9.27 -36.25
CA THR A 324 -12.75 8.42 -35.10
C THR A 324 -13.80 7.37 -35.51
N PRO A 325 -14.06 6.36 -34.68
CA PRO A 325 -15.23 5.50 -34.84
C PRO A 325 -16.53 6.31 -34.88
N GLU A 326 -17.55 5.76 -35.52
CA GLU A 326 -18.89 6.35 -35.53
C GLU A 326 -19.68 5.82 -34.33
N VAL A 327 -20.17 6.72 -33.47
CA VAL A 327 -20.96 6.37 -32.30
C VAL A 327 -22.38 6.01 -32.73
N VAL A 328 -22.84 4.81 -32.41
CA VAL A 328 -24.19 4.35 -32.71
C VAL A 328 -25.13 4.67 -31.56
N VAL A 329 -24.85 4.13 -30.36
CA VAL A 329 -25.69 4.35 -29.18
C VAL A 329 -24.92 4.11 -27.88
N THR A 330 -25.30 4.85 -26.84
CA THR A 330 -24.94 4.55 -25.44
C THR A 330 -26.19 4.23 -24.64
N GLY A 331 -26.05 3.33 -23.66
CA GLY A 331 -27.20 2.96 -22.84
C GLY A 331 -26.85 2.02 -21.71
N THR A 332 -27.89 1.45 -21.11
CA THR A 332 -27.75 0.44 -20.06
C THR A 332 -28.26 -0.91 -20.54
N ALA A 333 -27.54 -1.99 -20.22
CA ALA A 333 -27.94 -3.36 -20.53
C ALA A 333 -28.03 -4.25 -19.29
N GLY A 334 -28.98 -5.19 -19.31
CA GLY A 334 -29.16 -6.20 -18.26
C GLY A 334 -29.31 -5.62 -16.85
N PRO A 335 -28.78 -6.27 -15.79
CA PRO A 335 -28.89 -5.81 -14.40
C PRO A 335 -27.90 -4.66 -14.10
N GLY A 336 -27.88 -3.66 -14.97
CA GLY A 336 -27.23 -2.37 -14.80
C GLY A 336 -25.84 -2.25 -15.42
N ALA A 337 -25.42 -3.05 -16.40
CA ALA A 337 -24.20 -2.74 -17.17
C ALA A 337 -24.41 -1.48 -18.01
N ALA A 338 -23.35 -0.74 -18.30
CA ALA A 338 -23.39 0.36 -19.28
C ALA A 338 -22.77 -0.12 -20.59
N VAL A 339 -23.33 0.31 -21.72
CA VAL A 339 -22.97 -0.14 -23.05
C VAL A 339 -22.66 1.06 -23.92
N TYR A 340 -21.58 0.94 -24.69
CA TYR A 340 -21.17 1.84 -25.75
C TYR A 340 -21.06 1.03 -27.04
N VAL A 341 -21.77 1.45 -28.08
CA VAL A 341 -21.83 0.79 -29.39
C VAL A 341 -21.29 1.75 -30.44
N GLU A 342 -20.35 1.27 -31.25
CA GLU A 342 -19.75 2.04 -32.34
C GLU A 342 -19.61 1.19 -33.62
N HIS A 343 -19.58 1.85 -34.78
CA HIS A 343 -19.00 1.27 -35.98
C HIS A 343 -17.47 1.44 -35.90
N PRO A 344 -16.71 0.33 -35.88
CA PRO A 344 -15.26 0.40 -35.80
C PRO A 344 -14.69 0.97 -37.11
N VAL A 345 -13.57 1.68 -37.00
CA VAL A 345 -12.79 2.10 -38.17
C VAL A 345 -12.08 0.88 -38.76
N ASP A 346 -12.31 0.59 -40.04
CA ASP A 346 -11.61 -0.48 -40.74
C ASP A 346 -10.15 -0.10 -41.05
N GLY A 347 -9.22 -0.95 -40.61
CA GLY A 347 -7.79 -0.73 -40.82
C GLY A 347 -6.89 -1.54 -39.90
N ARG A 348 -5.58 -1.33 -40.05
CA ARG A 348 -4.53 -2.03 -39.28
C ARG A 348 -3.95 -1.11 -38.19
N PRO A 349 -3.83 -1.57 -36.92
CA PRO A 349 -3.12 -0.82 -35.88
C PRO A 349 -1.67 -0.53 -36.28
N LEU A 350 -1.16 0.66 -35.93
CA LEU A 350 0.22 1.05 -36.23
C LEU A 350 1.26 0.19 -35.49
N SER A 351 0.88 -0.44 -34.37
CA SER A 351 1.74 -1.35 -33.61
C SER A 351 2.16 -2.59 -34.42
N GLY A 352 1.36 -2.98 -35.43
CA GLY A 352 1.66 -4.08 -36.32
C GLY A 352 2.48 -3.70 -37.57
N LEU A 353 2.83 -2.42 -37.73
CA LEU A 353 3.58 -1.93 -38.90
C LEU A 353 5.09 -1.89 -38.66
N GLY A 354 5.86 -2.17 -39.70
CA GLY A 354 7.32 -1.98 -39.69
C GLY A 354 7.73 -0.51 -39.78
N ALA A 355 8.99 -0.22 -39.42
CA ALA A 355 9.57 1.12 -39.49
C ALA A 355 9.55 1.76 -40.90
N ASP A 356 9.58 0.93 -41.94
CA ASP A 356 9.54 1.35 -43.35
C ASP A 356 8.11 1.70 -43.80
N GLU A 357 7.09 1.10 -43.18
CA GLU A 357 5.68 1.40 -43.46
C GLU A 357 5.22 2.68 -42.76
N LEU A 358 5.82 3.05 -41.62
CA LEU A 358 5.58 4.33 -40.96
C LEU A 358 6.41 5.43 -41.63
N THR A 359 5.96 5.88 -42.79
CA THR A 359 6.59 6.97 -43.55
C THR A 359 6.38 8.34 -42.90
N GLU A 360 7.16 9.34 -43.33
CA GLU A 360 7.13 10.65 -42.67
C GLU A 360 5.78 11.34 -42.86
N ASN A 361 5.17 11.19 -44.04
CA ASN A 361 3.81 11.70 -44.28
C ASN A 361 2.78 11.08 -43.31
N ARG A 362 2.89 9.79 -42.98
CA ARG A 362 2.00 9.12 -42.04
C ARG A 362 2.22 9.60 -40.61
N LEU A 363 3.48 9.77 -40.19
CA LEU A 363 3.81 10.33 -38.88
C LEU A 363 3.32 11.79 -38.75
N GLU A 364 3.50 12.60 -39.79
CA GLU A 364 2.98 13.97 -39.83
C GLU A 364 1.46 14.02 -39.82
N GLN A 365 0.78 13.12 -40.53
CA GLN A 365 -0.67 13.01 -40.49
C GLN A 365 -1.17 12.61 -39.10
N LEU A 366 -0.50 11.67 -38.44
CA LEU A 366 -0.77 11.28 -37.07
C LEU A 366 -0.65 12.46 -36.10
N TRP A 367 0.44 13.24 -36.15
CA TRP A 367 0.57 14.41 -35.29
C TRP A 367 -0.45 15.51 -35.61
N ARG A 368 -0.86 15.67 -36.87
CA ARG A 368 -1.98 16.56 -37.25
C ARG A 368 -3.31 16.13 -36.65
N GLN A 369 -3.61 14.81 -36.61
CA GLN A 369 -4.79 14.28 -35.94
C GLN A 369 -4.78 14.60 -34.44
N VAL A 370 -3.61 14.45 -33.78
CA VAL A 370 -3.46 14.78 -32.35
C VAL A 370 -3.57 16.28 -32.09
N ASP A 371 -3.02 17.13 -32.96
CA ASP A 371 -3.17 18.58 -32.84
C ASP A 371 -4.64 19.01 -32.98
N ALA A 372 -5.36 18.47 -33.95
CA ALA A 372 -6.80 18.70 -34.11
C ALA A 372 -7.60 18.21 -32.89
N LEU A 373 -7.24 17.04 -32.34
CA LEU A 373 -7.84 16.51 -31.12
C LEU A 373 -7.65 17.45 -29.92
N HIS A 374 -6.41 17.90 -29.70
CA HIS A 374 -6.07 18.81 -28.61
C HIS A 374 -6.70 20.20 -28.80
N GLY A 375 -6.83 20.65 -30.05
CA GLY A 375 -7.54 21.88 -30.44
C GLY A 375 -9.04 21.84 -30.14
N ALA A 376 -9.66 20.66 -30.24
CA ALA A 376 -11.04 20.43 -29.80
C ALA A 376 -11.21 20.40 -28.27
N GLY A 377 -10.12 20.51 -27.51
CA GLY A 377 -10.13 20.33 -26.06
C GLY A 377 -10.28 18.88 -25.62
N VAL A 378 -9.99 17.91 -26.50
CA VAL A 378 -10.01 16.48 -26.17
C VAL A 378 -8.57 15.99 -25.95
N VAL A 379 -8.36 15.19 -24.92
CA VAL A 379 -7.08 14.51 -24.64
C VAL A 379 -7.37 13.02 -24.51
N HIS A 380 -6.61 12.17 -25.19
CA HIS A 380 -6.91 10.75 -25.32
C HIS A 380 -6.42 9.91 -24.13
N LEU A 381 -5.32 10.32 -23.48
CA LEU A 381 -4.65 9.70 -22.33
C LEU A 381 -4.07 8.29 -22.53
N ASP A 382 -4.26 7.68 -23.71
CA ASP A 382 -3.78 6.34 -24.06
C ASP A 382 -3.36 6.26 -25.55
N LEU A 383 -2.63 7.26 -26.05
CA LEU A 383 -2.14 7.30 -27.45
C LEU A 383 -0.98 6.32 -27.71
N THR A 384 -1.27 5.03 -27.57
CA THR A 384 -0.37 3.95 -28.00
C THR A 384 -0.60 3.62 -29.47
N LEU A 385 0.35 2.93 -30.10
CA LEU A 385 0.22 2.54 -31.51
C LEU A 385 -0.85 1.46 -31.76
N ASP A 386 -1.39 0.83 -30.70
CA ASP A 386 -2.54 -0.08 -30.78
C ASP A 386 -3.88 0.66 -30.95
N HIS A 387 -3.91 1.95 -30.58
CA HIS A 387 -5.11 2.79 -30.63
C HIS A 387 -5.10 3.76 -31.82
N VAL A 388 -4.07 3.67 -32.65
CA VAL A 388 -3.96 4.41 -33.91
C VAL A 388 -4.06 3.41 -35.06
N VAL A 389 -4.97 3.65 -35.99
CA VAL A 389 -5.28 2.74 -37.10
C VAL A 389 -4.94 3.39 -38.43
N LEU A 390 -4.25 2.65 -39.29
CA LEU A 390 -4.07 2.96 -40.70
C LEU A 390 -5.25 2.35 -41.49
N THR A 391 -6.09 3.21 -42.01
CA THR A 391 -7.25 2.85 -42.83
C THR A 391 -6.85 2.31 -44.21
N GLY A 392 -7.75 1.59 -44.88
CA GLY A 392 -7.53 1.09 -46.24
C GLY A 392 -7.21 2.21 -47.25
N ASP A 393 -7.73 3.41 -47.02
CA ASP A 393 -7.49 4.61 -47.86
C ASP A 393 -6.11 5.24 -47.61
N GLY A 394 -5.32 4.70 -46.68
CA GLY A 394 -3.97 5.17 -46.36
C GLY A 394 -3.91 6.29 -45.32
N ASP A 395 -5.04 6.62 -44.71
CA ASP A 395 -5.17 7.66 -43.71
C ASP A 395 -5.11 7.16 -42.26
N ILE A 396 -4.80 8.06 -41.33
CA ILE A 396 -4.70 7.78 -39.90
C ILE A 396 -6.03 8.09 -39.19
N ALA A 397 -6.51 7.15 -38.36
CA ALA A 397 -7.62 7.33 -37.45
C ALA A 397 -7.23 7.01 -35.99
N LEU A 398 -7.89 7.67 -35.04
CA LEU A 398 -7.73 7.43 -33.60
C LEU A 398 -8.92 6.61 -33.10
N THR A 399 -8.67 5.63 -32.23
CA THR A 399 -9.69 4.70 -31.71
C THR A 399 -9.54 4.53 -30.21
N SER A 400 -10.52 3.92 -29.53
CA SER A 400 -10.42 3.56 -28.10
C SER A 400 -10.34 4.76 -27.14
N PHE A 401 -11.40 5.59 -27.15
CA PHE A 401 -11.51 6.82 -26.33
C PHE A 401 -11.93 6.57 -24.87
N GLY A 402 -11.90 5.33 -24.38
CA GLY A 402 -12.37 4.98 -23.04
C GLY A 402 -11.61 5.65 -21.89
N SER A 403 -10.38 6.10 -22.14
CA SER A 403 -9.56 6.89 -21.20
C SER A 403 -9.60 8.40 -21.46
N ALA A 404 -10.24 8.83 -22.56
CA ALA A 404 -10.20 10.20 -23.01
C ALA A 404 -10.90 11.15 -22.02
N THR A 405 -10.47 12.40 -22.05
CA THR A 405 -11.09 13.46 -21.26
C THR A 405 -11.26 14.72 -22.11
N VAL A 406 -12.29 15.49 -21.77
CA VAL A 406 -12.59 16.77 -22.41
C VAL A 406 -12.31 17.90 -21.41
N GLY A 407 -11.52 18.89 -21.84
CA GLY A 407 -11.16 20.07 -21.07
C GLY A 407 -9.77 20.60 -21.45
N ASP A 408 -9.52 21.88 -21.14
CA ASP A 408 -8.25 22.55 -21.46
C ASP A 408 -7.23 22.37 -20.33
N ARG A 409 -6.69 21.15 -20.20
CA ARG A 409 -5.64 20.82 -19.22
C ARG A 409 -4.30 20.62 -19.90
N HIS A 410 -3.39 21.57 -19.71
CA HIS A 410 -2.06 21.54 -20.32
C HIS A 410 -1.26 20.30 -19.91
N ASP A 411 -1.32 19.90 -18.63
CA ASP A 411 -0.63 18.71 -18.09
C ASP A 411 -1.08 17.39 -18.75
N TYR A 412 -2.32 17.33 -19.22
CA TYR A 412 -2.89 16.15 -19.87
C TYR A 412 -2.44 16.06 -21.34
N ARG A 413 -2.38 17.19 -22.05
CA ARG A 413 -1.84 17.22 -23.43
C ARG A 413 -0.37 16.80 -23.46
N LEU A 414 0.43 17.21 -22.48
CA LEU A 414 1.83 16.80 -22.39
C LEU A 414 1.98 15.28 -22.20
N HIS A 415 1.04 14.63 -21.51
CA HIS A 415 1.00 13.17 -21.36
C HIS A 415 0.76 12.47 -22.70
N ASP A 416 -0.19 12.95 -23.50
CA ASP A 416 -0.47 12.42 -24.84
C ASP A 416 0.74 12.53 -25.76
N VAL A 417 1.36 13.71 -25.80
CA VAL A 417 2.55 13.94 -26.62
C VAL A 417 3.70 13.06 -26.14
N ALA A 418 3.95 12.97 -24.83
CA ALA A 418 5.00 12.10 -24.29
C ALA A 418 4.76 10.63 -24.65
N THR A 419 3.51 10.17 -24.51
CA THR A 419 3.10 8.79 -24.81
C THR A 419 3.34 8.47 -26.29
N LEU A 420 2.85 9.32 -27.19
CA LEU A 420 2.96 9.10 -28.63
C LEU A 420 4.40 9.24 -29.13
N LEU A 421 5.16 10.20 -28.60
CA LEU A 421 6.58 10.37 -28.94
C LEU A 421 7.39 9.14 -28.55
N VAL A 422 7.15 8.58 -27.36
CA VAL A 422 7.79 7.33 -26.95
C VAL A 422 7.35 6.17 -27.82
N ALA A 423 6.05 6.00 -28.04
CA ALA A 423 5.50 4.88 -28.81
C ALA A 423 6.03 4.87 -30.26
N THR A 424 6.07 6.02 -30.92
CA THR A 424 6.65 6.16 -32.27
C THR A 424 8.16 5.95 -32.27
N SER A 425 8.88 6.46 -31.26
CA SER A 425 10.34 6.27 -31.18
C SER A 425 10.80 4.82 -31.04
N GLU A 426 9.98 3.96 -30.43
CA GLU A 426 10.29 2.53 -30.30
C GLU A 426 10.17 1.79 -31.66
N VAL A 427 9.46 2.37 -32.65
CA VAL A 427 9.31 1.78 -33.99
C VAL A 427 10.25 2.42 -35.02
N VAL A 428 10.28 3.76 -35.11
CA VAL A 428 11.04 4.49 -36.15
C VAL A 428 12.37 5.06 -35.67
N GLY A 429 12.68 4.95 -34.37
CA GLY A 429 13.84 5.56 -33.74
C GLY A 429 13.62 7.01 -33.29
N ALA A 430 14.51 7.50 -32.43
CA ALA A 430 14.38 8.81 -31.79
C ALA A 430 14.41 9.98 -32.78
N ASP A 431 15.32 9.97 -33.75
CA ASP A 431 15.50 11.09 -34.68
C ASP A 431 14.26 11.33 -35.55
N ARG A 432 13.74 10.26 -36.17
CA ARG A 432 12.53 10.33 -37.01
C ARG A 432 11.29 10.72 -36.21
N ALA A 433 11.10 10.12 -35.03
CA ALA A 433 9.97 10.42 -34.16
C ALA A 433 9.98 11.88 -33.68
N VAL A 434 11.15 12.39 -33.27
CA VAL A 434 11.32 13.78 -32.83
C VAL A 434 11.11 14.76 -33.99
N ALA A 435 11.62 14.46 -35.18
CA ALA A 435 11.42 15.30 -36.36
C ALA A 435 9.93 15.42 -36.73
N ALA A 436 9.20 14.28 -36.75
CA ALA A 436 7.77 14.28 -37.03
C ALA A 436 6.96 15.02 -35.94
N ALA A 437 7.31 14.86 -34.67
CA ALA A 437 6.67 15.59 -33.58
C ALA A 437 6.92 17.10 -33.68
N ALA A 438 8.17 17.52 -33.91
CA ALA A 438 8.53 18.92 -34.08
C ALA A 438 7.76 19.57 -35.24
N PHE A 439 7.54 18.83 -36.33
CA PHE A 439 6.73 19.29 -37.46
C PHE A 439 5.25 19.41 -37.10
N GLY A 440 4.67 18.40 -36.45
CA GLY A 440 3.22 18.34 -36.24
C GLY A 440 2.69 19.20 -35.10
N ILE A 441 3.39 19.27 -33.95
CA ILE A 441 2.93 20.02 -32.77
C ILE A 441 3.74 21.30 -32.51
N GLY A 442 4.83 21.51 -33.25
CA GLY A 442 5.71 22.66 -33.10
C GLY A 442 6.77 22.51 -31.99
N ARG A 443 7.82 23.33 -32.10
CA ARG A 443 8.98 23.31 -31.20
C ARG A 443 8.64 23.66 -29.74
N GLU A 444 7.79 24.66 -29.52
CA GLU A 444 7.43 25.10 -28.16
C GLU A 444 6.75 23.99 -27.34
N ARG A 445 5.81 23.27 -27.96
CA ARG A 445 5.11 22.16 -27.30
C ARG A 445 6.03 20.97 -27.08
N LEU A 446 6.93 20.70 -28.02
CA LEU A 446 7.96 19.67 -27.85
C LEU A 446 8.92 20.00 -26.68
N ALA A 447 9.31 21.27 -26.52
CA ALA A 447 10.12 21.70 -25.37
C ALA A 447 9.40 21.46 -24.03
N ALA A 448 8.09 21.76 -23.98
CA ALA A 448 7.28 21.60 -22.77
C ALA A 448 7.14 20.13 -22.31
N VAL A 449 7.34 19.16 -23.20
CA VAL A 449 7.25 17.72 -22.89
C VAL A 449 8.52 17.17 -22.26
N LEU A 450 9.69 17.79 -22.50
CA LEU A 450 10.99 17.28 -22.03
C LEU A 450 11.03 16.98 -20.50
N PRO A 451 10.48 17.82 -19.60
CA PRO A 451 10.51 17.54 -18.16
C PRO A 451 9.63 16.36 -17.72
N VAL A 452 8.67 15.96 -18.56
CA VAL A 452 7.69 14.90 -18.29
C VAL A 452 7.95 13.63 -19.11
N LEU A 453 8.98 13.61 -19.97
CA LEU A 453 9.37 12.46 -20.77
C LEU A 453 10.10 11.40 -19.93
N GLN A 454 9.33 10.70 -19.10
CA GLN A 454 9.81 9.70 -18.14
C GLN A 454 8.80 8.56 -17.95
N SER A 455 9.28 7.38 -17.54
CA SER A 455 8.46 6.16 -17.39
C SER A 455 7.25 6.33 -16.45
N ALA A 456 7.32 7.22 -15.46
CA ALA A 456 6.22 7.47 -14.52
C ALA A 456 4.98 8.11 -15.15
N VAL A 457 5.12 8.79 -16.29
CA VAL A 457 4.03 9.42 -17.04
C VAL A 457 3.33 8.42 -17.94
N LEU A 458 4.08 7.55 -18.62
CA LEU A 458 3.59 6.68 -19.68
C LEU A 458 2.48 5.70 -19.23
N PRO A 459 1.54 5.30 -20.11
CA PRO A 459 0.58 4.25 -19.84
C PRO A 459 1.26 2.90 -19.57
N SER A 460 0.56 1.99 -18.88
CA SER A 460 1.11 0.68 -18.51
C SER A 460 1.52 -0.16 -19.72
N ALA A 461 0.86 0.01 -20.87
CA ALA A 461 1.19 -0.71 -22.11
C ALA A 461 2.61 -0.42 -22.62
N LEU A 462 3.14 0.78 -22.37
CA LEU A 462 4.52 1.16 -22.76
C LEU A 462 5.54 0.90 -21.65
N ARG A 463 5.12 0.45 -20.47
CA ARG A 463 6.03 0.25 -19.33
C ARG A 463 6.65 -1.16 -19.38
N PRO A 464 7.98 -1.27 -19.30
CA PRO A 464 8.65 -2.57 -19.28
C PRO A 464 8.31 -3.42 -18.05
N GLY A 465 8.05 -4.71 -18.31
CA GLY A 465 7.62 -5.67 -17.29
C GLY A 465 8.75 -6.07 -16.35
N SER A 466 9.96 -6.30 -16.90
CA SER A 466 11.11 -6.76 -16.12
C SER A 466 12.05 -5.63 -15.65
N ARG A 467 12.86 -5.90 -14.62
CA ARG A 467 13.82 -4.91 -14.09
C ARG A 467 14.95 -4.60 -15.07
N SER A 468 15.41 -5.58 -15.85
CA SER A 468 16.44 -5.37 -16.89
C SER A 468 15.92 -4.49 -18.01
N GLU A 469 14.69 -4.74 -18.46
CA GLU A 469 14.03 -3.90 -19.47
C GLU A 469 13.82 -2.47 -18.99
N ARG A 470 13.49 -2.26 -17.70
CA ARG A 470 13.37 -0.91 -17.13
C ARG A 470 14.65 -0.08 -17.24
N SER A 471 15.82 -0.70 -17.03
CA SER A 471 17.10 0.01 -17.19
C SER A 471 17.31 0.41 -18.64
N ALA A 472 17.21 -0.55 -19.55
CA ALA A 472 17.39 -0.30 -20.99
C ALA A 472 16.39 0.74 -21.53
N PHE A 473 15.14 0.69 -21.07
CA PHE A 473 14.12 1.66 -21.41
C PHE A 473 14.41 3.06 -20.85
N THR A 474 14.97 3.15 -19.65
CA THR A 474 15.41 4.43 -19.07
C THR A 474 16.54 5.04 -19.89
N ASP A 475 17.47 4.21 -20.37
CA ASP A 475 18.55 4.65 -21.26
C ASP A 475 17.99 5.15 -22.59
N ARG A 476 17.05 4.42 -23.22
CA ARG A 476 16.37 4.88 -24.45
C ARG A 476 15.59 6.19 -24.25
N LEU A 477 14.87 6.34 -23.15
CA LEU A 477 14.20 7.59 -22.80
C LEU A 477 15.19 8.74 -22.60
N SER A 478 16.40 8.48 -22.10
CA SER A 478 17.44 9.50 -21.97
C SER A 478 17.95 9.95 -23.34
N VAL A 479 18.14 9.02 -24.27
CA VAL A 479 18.53 9.31 -25.66
C VAL A 479 17.43 10.12 -26.33
N LEU A 480 16.18 9.67 -26.29
CA LEU A 480 15.04 10.39 -26.87
C LEU A 480 14.92 11.82 -26.34
N ARG A 481 15.13 12.02 -25.03
CA ARG A 481 15.09 13.35 -24.42
C ARG A 481 16.24 14.24 -24.90
N SER A 482 17.44 13.67 -25.05
CA SER A 482 18.59 14.41 -25.60
C SER A 482 18.39 14.79 -27.06
N THR A 483 17.83 13.88 -27.89
CA THR A 483 17.49 14.15 -29.29
C THR A 483 16.42 15.24 -29.40
N ALA A 484 15.35 15.15 -28.59
CA ALA A 484 14.30 16.15 -28.55
C ALA A 484 14.80 17.52 -28.06
N ALA A 485 15.66 17.55 -27.04
CA ALA A 485 16.27 18.78 -26.54
C ALA A 485 17.17 19.44 -27.59
N ALA A 486 17.97 18.64 -28.31
CA ALA A 486 18.79 19.12 -29.42
C ALA A 486 17.95 19.68 -30.57
N ALA A 487 16.85 19.00 -30.95
CA ALA A 487 15.97 19.45 -32.03
C ALA A 487 15.26 20.79 -31.74
N VAL A 488 15.10 21.15 -30.46
CA VAL A 488 14.49 22.41 -30.03
C VAL A 488 15.53 23.43 -29.54
N GLU A 489 16.82 23.10 -29.59
CA GLU A 489 17.93 23.98 -29.18
C GLU A 489 17.87 24.39 -27.70
N VAL A 490 17.46 23.48 -26.82
CA VAL A 490 17.37 23.70 -25.37
C VAL A 490 18.23 22.66 -24.62
N GLU A 491 18.79 23.04 -23.47
CA GLU A 491 19.52 22.10 -22.62
C GLU A 491 18.54 21.16 -21.89
N PRO A 492 18.82 19.85 -21.74
CA PRO A 492 17.88 18.89 -21.17
C PRO A 492 17.40 19.32 -19.76
N PRO A 493 16.11 19.66 -19.58
CA PRO A 493 15.62 20.16 -18.30
C PRO A 493 15.61 19.05 -17.25
N ARG A 494 15.64 19.45 -15.96
CA ARG A 494 15.47 18.51 -14.85
C ARG A 494 14.09 17.86 -14.91
N LEU A 495 14.05 16.55 -14.67
CA LEU A 495 12.80 15.80 -14.65
C LEU A 495 11.90 16.30 -13.51
N THR A 496 10.61 16.46 -13.83
CA THR A 496 9.62 16.81 -12.82
C THR A 496 9.39 15.61 -11.90
N GLU A 497 9.40 15.82 -10.58
CA GLU A 497 9.04 14.77 -9.62
C GLU A 497 7.56 14.41 -9.79
N MET A 498 7.28 13.25 -10.39
CA MET A 498 5.91 12.80 -10.68
C MET A 498 5.19 12.20 -9.46
N HIS A 499 5.83 12.09 -8.31
CA HIS A 499 5.18 11.65 -7.08
C HIS A 499 4.76 12.87 -6.27
N ARG A 500 3.49 12.93 -5.88
CA ARG A 500 2.95 13.90 -4.91
C ARG A 500 3.33 13.49 -3.49
N ILE A 501 3.26 12.19 -3.22
CA ILE A 501 3.61 11.59 -1.93
C ILE A 501 4.62 10.49 -2.20
N SER A 502 5.83 10.63 -1.66
CA SER A 502 6.82 9.56 -1.74
C SER A 502 6.42 8.41 -0.81
N GLY A 503 6.73 7.16 -1.17
CA GLY A 503 6.48 6.01 -0.28
C GLY A 503 7.15 6.17 1.09
N ALA A 504 8.30 6.84 1.14
CA ALA A 504 8.97 7.22 2.37
C ALA A 504 8.12 8.20 3.20
N THR A 505 7.51 9.22 2.58
CA THR A 505 6.61 10.16 3.26
C THR A 505 5.38 9.46 3.85
N LEU A 506 4.77 8.54 3.11
CA LEU A 506 3.65 7.76 3.62
C LEU A 506 4.06 6.88 4.81
N ALA A 507 5.22 6.23 4.73
CA ALA A 507 5.76 5.44 5.84
C ALA A 507 6.08 6.30 7.07
N MET A 508 6.61 7.52 6.89
CA MET A 508 6.82 8.48 7.97
C MET A 508 5.51 8.84 8.67
N VAL A 509 4.47 9.17 7.90
CA VAL A 509 3.17 9.54 8.45
C VAL A 509 2.55 8.37 9.22
N ILE A 510 2.51 7.18 8.62
CA ILE A 510 1.97 5.98 9.28
C ILE A 510 2.78 5.63 10.53
N GLY A 511 4.12 5.63 10.45
CA GLY A 511 4.99 5.35 11.59
C GLY A 511 4.83 6.36 12.72
N THR A 512 4.62 7.64 12.39
CA THR A 512 4.34 8.69 13.38
C THR A 512 2.98 8.46 14.04
N PHE A 513 1.93 8.17 13.28
CA PHE A 513 0.60 7.87 13.83
C PHE A 513 0.63 6.62 14.73
N LEU A 514 1.32 5.56 14.31
CA LEU A 514 1.51 4.35 15.13
C LEU A 514 2.31 4.66 16.41
N GLY A 515 3.37 5.45 16.30
CA GLY A 515 4.17 5.88 17.45
C GLY A 515 3.36 6.71 18.45
N VAL A 516 2.57 7.67 17.97
CA VAL A 516 1.67 8.48 18.79
C VAL A 516 0.59 7.61 19.42
N ALA A 517 -0.05 6.70 18.67
CA ALA A 517 -1.06 5.79 19.20
C ALA A 517 -0.49 4.87 20.29
N ALA A 518 0.71 4.32 20.08
CA ALA A 518 1.40 3.47 21.06
C ALA A 518 1.87 4.26 22.30
N LEU A 519 2.22 5.53 22.15
CA LEU A 519 2.52 6.41 23.28
C LEU A 519 1.25 6.74 24.06
N LEU A 520 0.17 7.10 23.36
CA LEU A 520 -1.13 7.39 23.98
C LEU A 520 -1.69 6.17 24.72
N SER A 521 -1.48 4.94 24.21
CA SER A 521 -1.90 3.73 24.91
C SER A 521 -1.09 3.42 26.18
N GLN A 522 0.08 4.03 26.34
CA GLN A 522 0.92 3.90 27.54
C GLN A 522 0.69 5.04 28.55
N VAL A 523 0.11 6.16 28.12
CA VAL A 523 -0.32 7.23 29.00
C VAL A 523 -1.50 6.70 29.82
N GLY A 524 -1.33 6.61 31.14
CA GLY A 524 -2.41 6.32 32.10
C GLY A 524 -3.36 7.50 32.23
N ASP A 525 -3.68 7.93 33.45
CA ASP A 525 -4.47 9.15 33.65
C ASP A 525 -3.66 10.40 33.20
N PRO A 526 -4.15 11.20 32.23
CA PRO A 526 -3.49 12.44 31.81
C PRO A 526 -3.21 13.41 32.96
N GLN A 527 -4.03 13.38 34.01
CA GLN A 527 -3.88 14.25 35.17
C GLN A 527 -2.72 13.80 36.07
N GLU A 528 -2.58 12.50 36.31
CA GLU A 528 -1.45 11.92 37.06
C GLU A 528 -0.11 12.11 36.32
N LEU A 529 -0.12 11.99 34.98
CA LEU A 529 1.05 12.30 34.17
C LEU A 529 1.45 13.77 34.29
N TRP A 530 0.48 14.69 34.26
CA TRP A 530 0.74 16.12 34.41
C TRP A 530 1.29 16.45 35.80
N ASP A 531 0.72 15.87 36.86
CA ASP A 531 1.18 16.08 38.23
C ASP A 531 2.60 15.53 38.44
N THR A 532 2.91 14.36 37.85
CA THR A 532 4.26 13.78 37.82
C THR A 532 5.25 14.68 37.07
N MET A 533 4.83 15.25 35.94
CA MET A 533 5.66 16.19 35.17
C MET A 533 5.89 17.51 35.90
N ALA A 534 4.89 18.01 36.64
CA ALA A 534 5.00 19.24 37.42
C ALA A 534 5.90 19.06 38.66
N ALA A 535 5.93 17.86 39.25
CA ALA A 535 6.75 17.51 40.40
C ALA A 535 8.22 17.20 40.05
N ALA A 536 8.62 17.33 38.78
CA ALA A 536 9.96 17.00 38.32
C ALA A 536 11.05 17.83 38.99
N ASP A 537 12.17 17.18 39.31
CA ASP A 537 13.38 17.88 39.70
C ASP A 537 14.09 18.48 38.47
N TRP A 538 13.89 19.80 38.30
CA TRP A 538 14.44 20.56 37.19
C TRP A 538 15.97 20.64 37.19
N GLU A 539 16.65 20.36 38.31
CA GLU A 539 18.11 20.33 38.34
C GLU A 539 18.64 19.19 37.46
N TRP A 540 18.05 18.00 37.58
CA TRP A 540 18.41 16.85 36.76
C TRP A 540 18.08 17.06 35.28
N VAL A 541 16.92 17.67 34.98
CA VAL A 541 16.54 18.02 33.60
C VAL A 541 17.54 19.01 32.99
N SER A 542 18.01 20.00 33.77
CA SER A 542 19.01 20.97 33.33
C SER A 542 20.35 20.31 33.01
N VAL A 543 20.80 19.38 33.86
CA VAL A 543 22.01 18.57 33.59
C VAL A 543 21.83 17.73 32.33
N ALA A 544 20.66 17.11 32.13
CA ALA A 544 20.35 16.33 30.94
C ALA A 544 20.47 17.17 29.65
N ILE A 545 19.96 18.40 29.64
CA ILE A 545 20.06 19.33 28.50
C ILE A 545 21.53 19.63 28.18
N VAL A 546 22.34 19.97 29.19
CA VAL A 546 23.76 20.32 28.99
C VAL A 546 24.52 19.12 28.43
N VAL A 547 24.34 17.93 29.03
CA VAL A 547 25.03 16.72 28.55
C VAL A 547 24.55 16.35 27.15
N SER A 548 23.26 16.50 26.84
CA SER A 548 22.73 16.25 25.51
C SER A 548 23.40 17.14 24.46
N LEU A 549 23.61 18.43 24.74
CA LEU A 549 24.33 19.31 23.81
C LEU A 549 25.80 18.90 23.65
N LEU A 550 26.43 18.41 24.72
CA LEU A 550 27.81 17.92 24.67
C LEU A 550 27.96 16.63 23.86
N THR A 551 26.91 15.83 23.66
CA THR A 551 26.97 14.61 22.82
C THR A 551 27.46 14.90 21.40
N ASN A 552 27.17 16.09 20.86
CA ASN A 552 27.60 16.53 19.54
C ASN A 552 29.12 16.55 19.37
N PHE A 553 29.88 16.81 20.45
CA PHE A 553 31.35 16.69 20.41
C PHE A 553 31.79 15.24 20.28
N SER A 554 31.08 14.32 20.91
CA SER A 554 31.32 12.89 20.81
C SER A 554 31.08 12.37 19.40
N THR A 555 29.94 12.73 18.82
CA THR A 555 29.62 12.38 17.42
C THR A 555 30.57 13.05 16.44
N ALA A 556 31.03 14.28 16.73
CA ALA A 556 32.04 14.96 15.91
C ALA A 556 33.39 14.25 15.94
N MET A 557 33.84 13.76 17.09
CA MET A 557 35.04 12.92 17.20
C MET A 557 34.90 11.61 16.42
N ALA A 558 33.72 10.99 16.47
CA ALA A 558 33.44 9.79 15.68
C ALA A 558 33.52 10.08 14.17
N LEU A 559 32.93 11.19 13.71
CA LEU A 559 33.03 11.63 12.31
C LEU A 559 34.48 11.93 11.90
N MET A 560 35.25 12.60 12.76
CA MET A 560 36.69 12.84 12.54
C MET A 560 37.48 11.53 12.37
N GLY A 561 37.13 10.48 13.11
CA GLY A 561 37.74 9.16 12.97
C GLY A 561 37.35 8.42 11.69
N SER A 562 36.25 8.81 11.03
CA SER A 562 35.76 8.19 9.78
C SER A 562 36.31 8.83 8.50
N VAL A 563 36.98 9.99 8.62
CA VAL A 563 37.45 10.79 7.48
C VAL A 563 38.98 10.80 7.44
N PRO A 564 39.62 10.64 6.27
CA PRO A 564 41.09 10.59 6.17
C PRO A 564 41.78 11.95 6.38
N ILE A 565 41.05 13.07 6.20
CA ILE A 565 41.55 14.43 6.38
C ILE A 565 41.29 14.96 7.80
N ARG A 566 42.09 15.94 8.24
CA ARG A 566 41.90 16.60 9.54
C ARG A 566 40.84 17.69 9.42
N ILE A 567 39.66 17.46 9.99
CA ILE A 567 38.59 18.46 10.12
C ILE A 567 38.58 19.07 11.54
N PRO A 568 38.24 20.36 11.69
CA PRO A 568 38.25 21.03 12.98
C PRO A 568 37.10 20.56 13.88
N LEU A 569 37.41 20.19 15.13
CA LEU A 569 36.43 19.63 16.08
C LEU A 569 35.25 20.56 16.32
N LEU A 570 35.49 21.86 16.56
CA LEU A 570 34.44 22.81 16.91
C LEU A 570 33.40 22.97 15.79
N ARG A 571 33.86 23.13 14.54
CA ARG A 571 32.96 23.24 13.38
C ARG A 571 32.27 21.91 13.05
N THR A 572 32.93 20.80 13.36
CA THR A 572 32.34 19.47 13.18
C THR A 572 31.27 19.21 14.25
N ALA A 573 31.44 19.68 15.48
CA ALA A 573 30.41 19.64 16.52
C ALA A 573 29.25 20.57 16.19
N GLU A 574 29.53 21.76 15.63
CA GLU A 574 28.52 22.66 15.08
C GLU A 574 27.70 21.99 13.96
N LEU A 575 28.36 21.25 13.07
CA LEU A 575 27.69 20.43 12.06
C LEU A 575 26.78 19.39 12.73
N GLN A 576 27.28 18.60 13.69
CA GLN A 576 26.47 17.58 14.36
C GLN A 576 25.23 18.17 15.03
N LEU A 577 25.37 19.31 15.70
CA LEU A 577 24.25 20.03 16.30
C LEU A 577 23.27 20.55 15.23
N SER A 578 23.77 21.01 14.09
CA SER A 578 22.92 21.39 12.95
C SER A 578 22.12 20.22 12.37
N LEU A 579 22.64 18.99 12.46
CA LEU A 579 21.95 17.79 11.98
C LEU A 579 20.71 17.49 12.83
N SER A 580 20.68 17.85 14.11
CA SER A 580 19.48 17.76 14.95
C SER A 580 18.31 18.57 14.36
N PHE A 581 18.59 19.76 13.80
CA PHE A 581 17.60 20.55 13.08
C PHE A 581 17.31 19.99 11.67
N ALA A 582 18.36 19.68 10.89
CA ALA A 582 18.21 19.22 9.51
C ALA A 582 17.42 17.91 9.40
N ASN A 583 17.60 16.99 10.35
CA ASN A 583 16.85 15.74 10.43
C ASN A 583 15.40 15.92 10.87
N LEU A 584 15.08 17.00 11.60
CA LEU A 584 13.70 17.35 11.94
C LEU A 584 12.99 18.00 10.75
N ALA A 585 13.69 18.87 10.01
CA ALA A 585 13.13 19.59 8.87
C ALA A 585 12.96 18.71 7.61
N VAL A 586 13.96 17.86 7.32
CA VAL A 586 13.94 16.92 6.20
C VAL A 586 14.44 15.56 6.69
N PRO A 587 13.55 14.71 7.22
CA PRO A 587 13.94 13.43 7.79
C PRO A 587 14.74 12.57 6.82
N THR A 588 15.74 11.85 7.34
CA THR A 588 16.69 10.96 6.62
C THR A 588 17.60 11.59 5.56
N VAL A 589 17.16 12.61 4.84
CA VAL A 589 17.92 13.21 3.73
C VAL A 589 18.66 14.47 4.18
N GLY A 590 18.04 15.28 5.04
CA GLY A 590 18.60 16.56 5.49
C GLY A 590 19.97 16.42 6.13
N GLY A 591 20.08 15.57 7.15
CA GLY A 591 21.34 15.41 7.88
C GLY A 591 22.46 14.79 7.04
N LEU A 592 22.17 13.74 6.28
CA LEU A 592 23.16 13.10 5.41
C LEU A 592 23.62 14.02 4.28
N ALA A 593 22.71 14.75 3.64
CA ALA A 593 23.06 15.70 2.59
C ALA A 593 23.96 16.82 3.15
N SER A 594 23.62 17.39 4.30
CA SER A 594 24.44 18.41 4.96
C SER A 594 25.82 17.89 5.36
N GLN A 595 25.89 16.68 5.90
CA GLN A 595 27.17 16.06 6.26
C GLN A 595 28.05 15.77 5.05
N VAL A 596 27.49 15.21 3.97
CA VAL A 596 28.21 14.97 2.71
C VAL A 596 28.72 16.29 2.13
N ARG A 597 27.87 17.31 2.09
CA ARG A 597 28.20 18.64 1.56
C ARG A 597 29.30 19.32 2.37
N TYR A 598 29.24 19.25 3.70
CA TYR A 598 30.30 19.72 4.58
C TYR A 598 31.64 19.04 4.27
N LEU A 599 31.66 17.70 4.16
CA LEU A 599 32.88 16.96 3.83
C LEU A 599 33.42 17.33 2.44
N GLN A 600 32.55 17.56 1.46
CA GLN A 600 32.94 18.06 0.13
C GLN A 600 33.60 19.43 0.20
N LYS A 601 33.05 20.35 0.98
CA LYS A 601 33.63 21.69 1.22
C LYS A 601 34.98 21.62 1.95
N GLN A 602 35.23 20.57 2.73
CA GLN A 602 36.52 20.30 3.36
C GLN A 602 37.52 19.57 2.43
N GLY A 603 37.15 19.28 1.18
CA GLY A 603 38.03 18.68 0.17
C GLY A 603 37.94 17.15 0.05
N VAL A 604 36.91 16.52 0.59
CA VAL A 604 36.61 15.09 0.38
C VAL A 604 35.81 14.92 -0.91
N ASP A 605 36.16 13.98 -1.77
CA ASP A 605 35.37 13.66 -2.95
C ASP A 605 33.99 13.09 -2.58
N LEU A 606 33.02 13.11 -3.50
CA LEU A 606 31.65 12.65 -3.21
C LEU A 606 31.60 11.21 -2.67
N ALA A 607 32.40 10.30 -3.23
CA ALA A 607 32.41 8.92 -2.81
C ALA A 607 33.02 8.77 -1.41
N GLY A 608 34.12 9.48 -1.13
CA GLY A 608 34.71 9.55 0.20
C GLY A 608 33.76 10.15 1.26
N ALA A 609 33.02 11.20 0.91
CA ALA A 609 32.10 11.89 1.81
C ALA A 609 30.90 10.99 2.19
N VAL A 610 30.31 10.30 1.22
CA VAL A 610 29.23 9.33 1.44
C VAL A 610 29.73 8.12 2.26
N ALA A 611 30.93 7.63 1.96
CA ALA A 611 31.51 6.50 2.68
C ALA A 611 31.80 6.85 4.15
N ALA A 612 32.40 8.00 4.42
CA ALA A 612 32.76 8.44 5.76
C ALA A 612 31.51 8.76 6.61
N GLY A 613 30.61 9.62 6.10
CA GLY A 613 29.42 10.07 6.83
C GLY A 613 28.37 8.98 7.03
N GLY A 614 28.17 8.12 6.02
CA GLY A 614 27.16 7.06 6.06
C GLY A 614 27.71 5.71 6.53
N VAL A 615 28.52 5.07 5.69
CA VAL A 615 28.84 3.64 5.84
C VAL A 615 29.81 3.38 6.98
N VAL A 616 30.94 4.08 7.03
CA VAL A 616 32.00 3.85 8.02
C VAL A 616 31.53 4.26 9.40
N SER A 617 31.01 5.48 9.53
CA SER A 617 30.52 5.99 10.81
C SER A 617 29.33 5.18 11.33
N GLY A 618 28.39 4.80 10.46
CA GLY A 618 27.23 3.97 10.83
C GLY A 618 27.59 2.57 11.30
N VAL A 619 28.49 1.87 10.60
CA VAL A 619 28.95 0.53 11.02
C VAL A 619 29.71 0.61 12.34
N ALA A 620 30.57 1.61 12.50
CA ALA A 620 31.30 1.81 13.75
C ALA A 620 30.35 2.09 14.93
N ASN A 621 29.30 2.89 14.73
CA ASN A 621 28.26 3.09 15.73
C ASN A 621 27.66 1.76 16.18
N VAL A 622 27.20 0.94 15.24
CA VAL A 622 26.56 -0.36 15.57
C VAL A 622 27.51 -1.26 16.35
N VAL A 623 28.76 -1.39 15.91
CA VAL A 623 29.75 -2.26 16.57
C VAL A 623 30.07 -1.76 17.98
N VAL A 624 30.35 -0.48 18.14
CA VAL A 624 30.73 0.11 19.43
C VAL A 624 29.55 0.13 20.38
N THR A 625 28.37 0.56 19.93
CA THR A 625 27.15 0.58 20.74
C THR A 625 26.73 -0.84 21.17
N SER A 626 26.84 -1.84 20.29
CA SER A 626 26.60 -3.24 20.67
C SER A 626 27.60 -3.76 21.70
N SER A 627 28.87 -3.33 21.60
CA SER A 627 29.91 -3.68 22.58
C SER A 627 29.66 -3.04 23.94
N VAL A 628 29.22 -1.77 23.96
CA VAL A 628 28.80 -1.07 25.18
C VAL A 628 27.56 -1.72 25.78
N CYS A 629 26.59 -2.12 24.95
CA CYS A 629 25.42 -2.87 25.38
C CYS A 629 25.80 -4.19 26.04
N LEU A 630 26.69 -4.99 25.42
CA LEU A 630 27.19 -6.24 26.00
C LEU A 630 27.90 -6.01 27.34
N LEU A 631 28.72 -4.96 27.43
CA LEU A 631 29.37 -4.59 28.69
C LEU A 631 28.34 -4.20 29.77
N ALA A 632 27.29 -3.47 29.39
CA ALA A 632 26.20 -3.09 30.27
C ALA A 632 25.41 -4.31 30.77
N ILE A 633 25.20 -5.34 29.93
CA ILE A 633 24.61 -6.62 30.36
C ILE A 633 25.47 -7.27 31.46
N LEU A 634 26.79 -7.29 31.28
CA LEU A 634 27.72 -7.93 32.23
C LEU A 634 27.81 -7.18 33.57
N LEU A 635 27.66 -5.86 33.56
CA LEU A 635 27.82 -5.00 34.74
C LEU A 635 26.51 -4.60 35.41
N SER A 636 25.37 -4.77 34.73
CA SER A 636 24.05 -4.41 35.26
C SER A 636 23.65 -5.36 36.40
N PRO A 637 23.36 -4.84 37.61
CA PRO A 637 22.90 -5.65 38.73
C PRO A 637 21.41 -6.02 38.61
N ALA A 638 20.68 -5.41 37.66
CA ALA A 638 19.28 -5.70 37.45
C ALA A 638 19.10 -7.14 36.95
N LYS A 639 18.55 -7.98 37.82
CA LYS A 639 17.76 -9.13 37.38
C LYS A 639 16.49 -8.51 36.82
N ILE A 640 16.29 -8.53 35.51
CA ILE A 640 15.01 -8.13 34.92
C ILE A 640 13.98 -8.97 35.67
N THR A 641 13.13 -8.31 36.47
CA THR A 641 12.05 -8.95 37.22
C THR A 641 11.02 -9.37 36.21
N THR A 642 11.33 -10.45 35.50
CA THR A 642 10.33 -11.29 34.93
C THR A 642 9.66 -11.94 36.14
N GLU A 643 8.38 -11.66 36.37
CA GLU A 643 7.50 -12.78 36.76
C GLU A 643 7.95 -13.98 35.93
N PRO A 644 8.11 -15.20 36.48
CA PRO A 644 8.87 -16.24 35.82
C PRO A 644 8.29 -16.54 34.45
N ILE A 645 8.83 -15.87 33.43
CA ILE A 645 8.71 -16.18 32.03
C ILE A 645 9.24 -17.60 31.99
N GLU A 646 8.35 -18.56 31.72
CA GLU A 646 8.72 -19.97 31.67
C GLU A 646 10.01 -20.09 30.85
N PRO A 647 10.97 -20.96 31.22
CA PRO A 647 12.22 -21.13 30.47
C PRO A 647 12.04 -21.26 28.95
N ASN A 648 10.87 -21.75 28.51
CA ASN A 648 10.44 -21.85 27.12
C ASN A 648 10.16 -20.50 26.42
N GLN A 649 9.68 -19.49 27.11
CA GLN A 649 9.38 -18.17 26.54
C GLN A 649 10.64 -17.30 26.40
N LEU A 650 11.61 -17.43 27.32
CA LEU A 650 12.91 -16.74 27.23
C LEU A 650 13.80 -17.41 26.15
N LEU A 651 13.74 -18.74 26.06
CA LEU A 651 14.26 -19.49 24.91
C LEU A 651 13.52 -19.11 23.63
N GLY A 652 12.21 -18.87 23.69
CA GLY A 652 11.37 -18.40 22.59
C GLY A 652 11.76 -17.03 22.06
N LEU A 653 12.01 -16.05 22.95
CA LEU A 653 12.45 -14.71 22.57
C LEU A 653 13.87 -14.72 21.98
N LEU A 654 14.77 -15.50 22.56
CA LEU A 654 16.12 -15.74 22.03
C LEU A 654 16.09 -16.52 20.70
N LEU A 655 15.18 -17.48 20.54
CA LEU A 655 14.95 -18.19 19.27
C LEU A 655 14.35 -17.27 18.22
N ILE A 656 13.42 -16.39 18.57
CA ILE A 656 12.86 -15.39 17.66
C ILE A 656 13.96 -14.42 17.21
N ALA A 657 14.78 -13.92 18.15
CA ALA A 657 15.92 -13.08 17.80
C ALA A 657 16.93 -13.84 16.91
N ALA A 658 17.25 -15.10 17.23
CA ALA A 658 18.15 -15.94 16.44
C ALA A 658 17.57 -16.32 15.06
N VAL A 659 16.25 -16.50 14.95
CA VAL A 659 15.52 -16.77 13.71
C VAL A 659 15.42 -15.50 12.87
N ILE A 660 15.22 -14.33 13.47
CA ILE A 660 15.26 -13.04 12.75
C ILE A 660 16.67 -12.78 12.23
N ILE A 661 17.69 -12.92 13.06
CA ILE A 661 19.10 -12.79 12.66
C ILE A 661 19.45 -13.84 11.59
N GLY A 662 19.01 -15.09 11.78
CA GLY A 662 19.21 -16.19 10.85
C GLY A 662 18.46 -16.00 9.52
N ALA A 663 17.27 -15.43 9.53
CA ALA A 663 16.48 -15.10 8.35
C ALA A 663 17.05 -13.89 7.61
N VAL A 664 17.49 -12.86 8.32
CA VAL A 664 18.19 -11.70 7.73
C VAL A 664 19.50 -12.15 7.09
N CYS A 665 20.31 -12.96 7.79
CA CYS A 665 21.51 -13.58 7.21
C CYS A 665 21.15 -14.50 6.04
N GLY A 666 20.12 -15.33 6.15
CA GLY A 666 19.65 -16.24 5.11
C GLY A 666 19.16 -15.50 3.85
N ILE A 667 18.50 -14.36 4.00
CA ILE A 667 18.07 -13.49 2.91
C ILE A 667 19.29 -12.80 2.26
N VAL A 668 20.21 -12.28 3.07
CA VAL A 668 21.42 -11.59 2.60
C VAL A 668 22.37 -12.55 1.87
N PHE A 669 22.58 -13.76 2.39
CA PHE A 669 23.48 -14.75 1.81
C PHE A 669 22.82 -15.67 0.77
N GLY A 670 21.51 -15.91 0.88
CA GLY A 670 20.74 -16.78 -0.02
C GLY A 670 20.23 -16.09 -1.28
N VAL A 671 20.04 -14.76 -1.26
CA VAL A 671 19.64 -14.01 -2.46
C VAL A 671 20.88 -13.40 -3.12
N PRO A 672 21.37 -13.93 -4.26
CA PRO A 672 22.63 -13.50 -4.87
C PRO A 672 22.67 -12.02 -5.25
N ARG A 673 21.51 -11.39 -5.50
CA ARG A 673 21.40 -9.96 -5.78
C ARG A 673 21.57 -9.07 -4.54
N ILE A 674 21.02 -9.49 -3.39
CA ILE A 674 21.18 -8.79 -2.11
C ILE A 674 22.61 -9.00 -1.62
N ARG A 675 23.13 -10.22 -1.73
CA ARG A 675 24.54 -10.55 -1.46
C ARG A 675 25.47 -9.61 -2.21
N ALA A 676 25.29 -9.41 -3.52
CA ALA A 676 26.15 -8.52 -4.31
C ALA A 676 26.02 -7.04 -3.91
N HIS A 677 24.80 -6.57 -3.59
CA HIS A 677 24.56 -5.18 -3.16
C HIS A 677 24.99 -4.89 -1.71
N VAL A 678 25.04 -5.90 -0.82
CA VAL A 678 25.46 -5.75 0.58
C VAL A 678 26.94 -6.07 0.76
N LEU A 679 27.47 -7.12 0.10
CA LEU A 679 28.90 -7.44 0.18
C LEU A 679 29.78 -6.38 -0.48
N ALA A 680 29.33 -5.66 -1.52
CA ALA A 680 30.17 -4.62 -2.12
C ALA A 680 30.43 -3.44 -1.15
N PRO A 681 29.40 -2.83 -0.51
CA PRO A 681 29.58 -1.87 0.57
C PRO A 681 30.32 -2.46 1.78
N VAL A 682 30.05 -3.70 2.19
CA VAL A 682 30.71 -4.33 3.34
C VAL A 682 32.18 -4.64 3.06
N ARG A 683 32.54 -5.07 1.85
CA ARG A 683 33.93 -5.31 1.42
C ARG A 683 34.70 -4.00 1.29
N ASN A 684 34.05 -2.94 0.79
CA ASN A 684 34.63 -1.60 0.74
C ASN A 684 34.76 -1.01 2.15
N ALA A 685 33.77 -1.18 3.02
CA ALA A 685 33.83 -0.80 4.43
C ALA A 685 34.92 -1.59 5.16
N TRP A 686 35.09 -2.89 4.87
CA TRP A 686 36.16 -3.71 5.42
C TRP A 686 37.55 -3.29 4.91
N ALA A 687 37.67 -2.91 3.64
CA ALA A 687 38.91 -2.33 3.10
C ALA A 687 39.26 -0.99 3.77
N ILE A 688 38.24 -0.16 4.07
CA ILE A 688 38.42 1.12 4.76
C ILE A 688 38.70 0.92 6.26
N VAL A 689 37.99 0.01 6.95
CA VAL A 689 38.24 -0.35 8.35
C VAL A 689 39.61 -1.00 8.52
N SER A 690 40.04 -1.87 7.58
CA SER A 690 41.39 -2.44 7.57
C SER A 690 42.47 -1.40 7.24
N SER A 691 42.14 -0.34 6.50
CA SER A 691 43.02 0.82 6.33
C SER A 691 43.02 1.75 7.57
N ALA A 692 41.90 1.89 8.28
CA ALA A 692 41.77 2.67 9.51
C ALA A 692 42.48 1.99 10.69
N LEU A 693 42.56 0.65 10.71
CA LEU A 693 43.43 -0.12 11.61
C LEU A 693 44.92 0.21 11.43
N ARG A 694 45.33 0.86 10.32
CA ARG A 694 46.71 1.34 10.14
C ARG A 694 46.99 2.68 10.83
N SER A 695 45.95 3.40 11.27
CA SER A 695 46.12 4.65 12.02
C SER A 695 45.44 4.54 13.40
N PRO A 696 46.22 4.31 14.48
CA PRO A 696 45.67 4.10 15.83
C PRO A 696 44.90 5.32 16.34
N ARG A 697 45.22 6.51 15.81
CA ARG A 697 44.53 7.75 16.13
C ARG A 697 43.10 7.81 15.58
N GLN A 698 42.87 7.42 14.32
CA GLN A 698 41.52 7.45 13.73
C GLN A 698 40.63 6.40 14.37
N LEU A 699 41.16 5.19 14.58
CA LEU A 699 40.46 4.13 15.30
C LEU A 699 40.11 4.58 16.73
N GLY A 700 41.06 5.19 17.44
CA GLY A 700 40.83 5.74 18.77
C GLY A 700 39.72 6.80 18.79
N GLN A 701 39.73 7.74 17.86
CA GLN A 701 38.67 8.78 17.75
C GLN A 701 37.30 8.19 17.40
N LEU A 702 37.26 7.19 16.53
CA LEU A 702 36.04 6.52 16.10
C LEU A 702 35.41 5.70 17.23
N VAL A 703 36.20 4.87 17.92
CA VAL A 703 35.73 4.04 19.04
C VAL A 703 35.37 4.89 20.24
N PHE A 704 36.24 5.83 20.62
CA PHE A 704 35.97 6.73 21.74
C PHE A 704 34.75 7.60 21.47
N GLY A 705 34.64 8.18 20.27
CA GLY A 705 33.52 9.04 19.89
C GLY A 705 32.17 8.33 19.98
N TRP A 706 32.06 7.09 19.51
CA TRP A 706 30.80 6.33 19.62
C TRP A 706 30.54 5.78 21.03
N ALA A 707 31.59 5.35 21.76
CA ALA A 707 31.44 4.85 23.13
C ALA A 707 31.01 5.97 24.09
N ALA A 708 31.68 7.13 24.02
CA ALA A 708 31.31 8.30 24.79
C ALA A 708 29.91 8.80 24.42
N ASN A 709 29.52 8.73 23.14
CA ASN A 709 28.17 9.09 22.71
C ASN A 709 27.11 8.18 23.37
N ALA A 710 27.32 6.87 23.33
CA ALA A 710 26.40 5.90 23.95
C ALA A 710 26.27 6.11 25.47
N LEU A 711 27.38 6.34 26.17
CA LEU A 711 27.41 6.58 27.61
C LEU A 711 26.79 7.93 27.98
N MET A 712 27.02 8.98 27.20
CA MET A 712 26.46 10.31 27.45
C MET A 712 24.94 10.31 27.23
N TYR A 713 24.43 9.71 26.16
CA TYR A 713 22.97 9.57 25.97
C TYR A 713 22.34 8.69 27.07
N ALA A 714 23.02 7.63 27.52
CA ALA A 714 22.57 6.87 28.68
C ALA A 714 22.57 7.72 29.96
N PHE A 715 23.52 8.64 30.13
CA PHE A 715 23.53 9.57 31.25
C PHE A 715 22.43 10.63 31.17
N VAL A 716 22.09 11.11 29.97
CA VAL A 716 20.92 11.97 29.74
C VAL A 716 19.65 11.24 30.17
N LEU A 717 19.48 9.97 29.77
CA LEU A 717 18.36 9.14 30.21
C LEU A 717 18.37 8.92 31.72
N TYR A 718 19.53 8.67 32.33
CA TYR A 718 19.68 8.53 33.78
C TYR A 718 19.20 9.78 34.52
N CYS A 719 19.60 10.97 34.06
CA CYS A 719 19.14 12.24 34.62
C CYS A 719 17.62 12.40 34.46
N CYS A 720 17.06 12.03 33.31
CA CYS A 720 15.62 12.07 33.10
C CYS A 720 14.88 11.14 34.05
N VAL A 721 15.37 9.92 34.30
CA VAL A 721 14.77 9.00 35.27
C VAL A 721 14.90 9.54 36.71
N ALA A 722 16.06 10.08 37.07
CA ALA A 722 16.31 10.67 38.38
C ALA A 722 15.43 11.91 38.66
N ALA A 723 14.93 12.59 37.61
CA ALA A 723 14.06 13.75 37.75
C ALA A 723 12.63 13.40 38.24
N PHE A 724 12.16 12.17 38.01
CA PHE A 724 10.77 11.76 38.31
C PHE A 724 10.66 10.63 39.35
N GLY A 725 11.76 9.97 39.71
CA GLY A 725 11.71 8.82 40.62
C GLY A 725 13.07 8.39 41.17
N PRO A 726 13.10 7.29 41.96
CA PRO A 726 14.33 6.79 42.54
C PRO A 726 15.34 6.38 41.46
N PRO A 727 16.64 6.69 41.64
CA PRO A 727 17.64 6.46 40.60
C PRO A 727 17.86 4.95 40.37
N VAL A 728 17.62 4.52 39.14
CA VAL A 728 17.94 3.17 38.65
C VAL A 728 19.45 3.03 38.47
N ASN A 729 20.00 1.82 38.60
CA ASN A 729 21.42 1.60 38.38
C ASN A 729 21.87 2.09 36.99
N PHE A 730 22.97 2.85 36.93
CA PHE A 730 23.46 3.46 35.70
C PHE A 730 23.73 2.43 34.59
N TRP A 731 24.30 1.26 34.90
CA TRP A 731 24.55 0.23 33.89
C TRP A 731 23.26 -0.37 33.33
N THR A 732 22.19 -0.42 34.13
CA THR A 732 20.87 -0.81 33.65
C THR A 732 20.30 0.24 32.70
N ILE A 733 20.50 1.53 32.97
CA ILE A 733 20.11 2.61 32.04
C ILE A 733 20.94 2.56 30.74
N VAL A 734 22.25 2.28 30.83
CA VAL A 734 23.10 2.06 29.64
C VAL A 734 22.57 0.89 28.81
N LEU A 735 22.19 -0.22 29.45
CA LEU A 735 21.59 -1.37 28.78
C LEU A 735 20.27 -1.00 28.08
N ILE A 736 19.36 -0.32 28.76
CA ILE A 736 18.08 0.14 28.19
C ILE A 736 18.33 1.05 26.99
N ASN A 737 19.13 2.11 27.15
CA ASN A 737 19.36 3.09 26.09
C ASN A 737 20.04 2.48 24.86
N THR A 738 21.10 1.68 25.08
CA THR A 738 21.86 1.07 23.96
C THR A 738 21.08 -0.07 23.30
N GLY A 739 20.31 -0.86 24.06
CA GLY A 739 19.42 -1.89 23.53
C GLY A 739 18.33 -1.30 22.63
N VAL A 740 17.65 -0.26 23.11
CA VAL A 740 16.60 0.43 22.33
C VAL A 740 17.19 1.14 21.12
N SER A 741 18.34 1.80 21.24
CA SER A 741 19.01 2.45 20.10
C SER A 741 19.42 1.46 19.02
N THR A 742 19.81 0.24 19.40
CA THR A 742 20.15 -0.84 18.46
C THR A 742 18.91 -1.36 17.74
N LEU A 743 17.78 -1.50 18.44
CA LEU A 743 16.49 -1.87 17.85
C LEU A 743 15.95 -0.78 16.92
N ALA A 744 16.09 0.49 17.30
CA ALA A 744 15.67 1.63 16.49
C ALA A 744 16.42 1.69 15.15
N PHE A 745 17.69 1.28 15.09
CA PHE A 745 18.46 1.19 13.85
C PHE A 745 17.88 0.14 12.86
N ALA A 746 17.19 -0.89 13.36
CA ALA A 746 16.58 -1.93 12.53
C ALA A 746 15.25 -1.49 11.88
N VAL A 747 14.71 -0.32 12.27
CA VAL A 747 13.45 0.22 11.73
C VAL A 747 13.77 1.37 10.76
N PRO A 748 13.83 1.12 9.43
CA PRO A 748 14.20 2.11 8.42
C PRO A 748 13.02 3.04 8.09
N VAL A 749 12.39 3.61 9.12
CA VAL A 749 11.28 4.56 8.98
C VAL A 749 11.72 5.88 9.61
N PRO A 750 11.74 6.99 8.84
CA PRO A 750 12.06 8.30 9.43
C PRO A 750 10.98 8.68 10.46
N GLY A 751 11.40 9.15 11.65
CA GLY A 751 10.51 9.33 12.81
C GLY A 751 10.13 8.02 13.55
N GLY A 752 10.36 6.86 12.93
CA GLY A 752 10.20 5.55 13.59
C GLY A 752 11.22 5.33 14.69
N ALA A 753 12.45 5.83 14.53
CA ALA A 753 13.48 5.74 15.56
C ALA A 753 13.07 6.46 16.86
N THR A 754 12.42 7.62 16.80
CA THR A 754 11.97 8.35 17.99
C THR A 754 10.77 7.66 18.65
N ALA A 755 9.80 7.19 17.86
CA ALA A 755 8.67 6.41 18.35
C ALA A 755 9.12 5.10 19.04
N VAL A 756 9.93 4.29 18.35
CA VAL A 756 10.51 3.04 18.89
C VAL A 756 11.36 3.34 20.11
N SER A 757 12.09 4.46 20.13
CA SER A 757 12.89 4.84 21.29
C SER A 757 12.03 5.18 22.50
N SER A 758 10.98 5.98 22.31
CA SER A 758 10.11 6.41 23.40
C SER A 758 9.32 5.24 24.03
N VAL A 759 8.73 4.38 23.19
CA VAL A 759 8.01 3.18 23.62
C VAL A 759 8.95 2.15 24.22
N GLY A 760 10.10 1.90 23.57
CA GLY A 760 11.08 0.93 24.04
C GLY A 760 11.71 1.30 25.38
N VAL A 761 12.05 2.59 25.57
CA VAL A 761 12.59 3.09 26.84
C VAL A 761 11.55 3.00 27.95
N ALA A 762 10.32 3.48 27.71
CA ALA A 762 9.26 3.41 28.71
C ALA A 762 8.96 1.96 29.12
N GLY A 763 8.74 1.06 28.15
CA GLY A 763 8.47 -0.35 28.42
C GLY A 763 9.58 -1.06 29.19
N LEU A 764 10.85 -0.82 28.85
CA LEU A 764 11.97 -1.43 29.56
C LEU A 764 12.21 -0.83 30.94
N LEU A 765 11.92 0.45 31.15
CA LEU A 765 11.96 1.07 32.49
C LEU A 765 10.89 0.45 33.39
N THR A 766 9.67 0.27 32.88
CA THR A 766 8.60 -0.43 33.61
C THR A 766 9.00 -1.87 33.94
N ALA A 767 9.60 -2.60 32.98
CA ALA A 767 10.05 -3.98 33.18
C ALA A 767 11.16 -4.13 34.25
N VAL A 768 11.91 -3.06 34.52
CA VAL A 768 12.96 -3.02 35.55
C VAL A 768 12.42 -2.50 36.90
N GLY A 769 11.13 -2.17 36.97
CA GLY A 769 10.42 -1.83 38.22
C GLY A 769 10.12 -0.35 38.41
N ALA A 770 10.23 0.49 37.38
CA ALA A 770 9.69 1.84 37.42
C ALA A 770 8.15 1.80 37.33
N SER A 771 7.44 2.73 38.00
CA SER A 771 6.01 2.90 37.76
C SER A 771 5.77 3.35 36.31
N GLN A 772 4.62 2.98 35.75
CA GLN A 772 4.28 3.29 34.36
C GLN A 772 4.30 4.81 34.09
N GLU A 773 3.78 5.62 35.01
CA GLU A 773 3.82 7.09 34.93
C GLU A 773 5.24 7.64 34.89
N VAL A 774 6.13 7.16 35.79
CA VAL A 774 7.53 7.60 35.85
C VAL A 774 8.30 7.17 34.61
N ALA A 775 8.07 5.96 34.11
CA ALA A 775 8.70 5.45 32.90
C ALA A 775 8.31 6.24 31.66
N VAL A 776 7.02 6.58 31.53
CA VAL A 776 6.50 7.42 30.44
C VAL A 776 7.01 8.85 30.56
N ALA A 777 6.93 9.47 31.74
CA ALA A 777 7.42 10.82 31.98
C ALA A 777 8.93 10.95 31.71
N ALA A 778 9.74 10.02 32.21
CA ALA A 778 11.18 9.99 31.96
C ALA A 778 11.52 9.78 30.49
N SER A 779 10.77 8.91 29.78
CA SER A 779 10.93 8.70 28.35
C SER A 779 10.59 9.95 27.53
N LEU A 780 9.49 10.64 27.86
CA LEU A 780 9.10 11.89 27.21
C LEU A 780 10.11 13.01 27.49
N ALA A 781 10.55 13.17 28.74
CA ALA A 781 11.59 14.12 29.10
C ALA A 781 12.92 13.83 28.37
N TYR A 782 13.27 12.55 28.23
CA TYR A 782 14.43 12.13 27.43
C TYR A 782 14.27 12.54 25.96
N GLN A 783 13.10 12.36 25.34
CA GLN A 783 12.89 12.81 23.96
C GLN A 783 12.97 14.33 23.82
N VAL A 784 12.36 15.08 24.75
CA VAL A 784 12.42 16.54 24.74
C VAL A 784 13.87 17.03 24.85
N THR A 785 14.64 16.48 25.79
CA THR A 785 16.03 16.89 26.05
C THR A 785 17.02 16.39 25.00
N ALA A 786 16.87 15.17 24.49
CA ALA A 786 17.78 14.54 23.53
C ALA A 786 17.49 14.93 22.07
N THR A 787 16.22 15.12 21.71
CA THR A 787 15.80 15.27 20.31
C THR A 787 15.36 16.70 20.00
N PHE A 788 14.46 17.28 20.79
CA PHE A 788 13.79 18.55 20.44
C PHE A 788 14.58 19.79 20.88
N ILE A 789 15.07 19.82 22.12
CA ILE A 789 15.83 20.96 22.64
C ILE A 789 17.09 21.23 21.82
N PRO A 790 17.93 20.24 21.44
CA PRO A 790 19.12 20.48 20.63
C PRO A 790 18.82 21.02 19.22
N ALA A 791 17.63 20.77 18.67
CA ALA A 791 17.26 21.29 17.34
C ALA A 791 17.17 22.83 17.31
N VAL A 792 16.84 23.48 18.44
CA VAL A 792 16.76 24.95 18.53
C VAL A 792 18.12 25.62 18.30
N PRO A 793 19.18 25.36 19.10
CA PRO A 793 20.52 25.85 18.79
C PRO A 793 21.06 25.26 17.47
N GLY A 794 20.65 24.05 17.10
CA GLY A 794 20.96 23.43 15.80
C GLY A 794 20.54 24.27 14.60
N TRP A 795 19.40 24.97 14.66
CA TRP A 795 18.97 25.89 13.61
C TRP A 795 19.96 27.06 13.42
N PHE A 796 20.45 27.63 14.51
CA PHE A 796 21.43 28.71 14.46
C PHE A 796 22.76 28.22 13.86
N CYS A 797 23.23 27.03 14.26
CA CYS A 797 24.40 26.38 13.69
C CYS A 797 24.23 26.10 12.20
N PHE A 798 23.06 25.58 11.78
CA PHE A 798 22.74 25.34 10.37
C PHE A 798 22.81 26.62 9.54
N ARG A 799 22.21 27.72 10.03
CA ARG A 799 22.26 29.03 9.39
C ARG A 799 23.69 29.57 9.32
N ASN A 800 24.48 29.40 10.38
CA ASN A 800 25.86 29.86 10.43
C ASN A 800 26.75 29.11 9.43
N LEU A 801 26.59 27.80 9.32
CA LEU A 801 27.32 26.96 8.35
C LEU A 801 26.95 27.31 6.91
N MET A 802 25.67 27.58 6.60
CA MET A 802 25.27 28.08 5.28
C MET A 802 25.85 29.47 4.99
N ALA A 803 25.81 30.39 5.95
CA ALA A 803 26.30 31.75 5.77
C ALA A 803 27.81 31.82 5.49
N HIS A 804 28.58 30.86 6.01
CA HIS A 804 30.03 30.74 5.79
C HIS A 804 30.40 29.71 4.70
N ASP A 805 29.45 29.28 3.87
CA ASP A 805 29.64 28.37 2.72
C ASP A 805 30.23 26.99 3.09
N PHE A 806 29.91 26.48 4.28
CA PHE A 806 30.24 25.12 4.72
C PHE A 806 29.18 24.07 4.37
N LEU A 807 27.97 24.49 3.96
CA LEU A 807 26.86 23.68 3.41
C LEU A 807 26.44 24.33 2.09
#